data_AF-A0A6G0HR47-F1
#
_entry.id   AF-A0A6G0HR47-F1
#
_cell.length_a   1.000
_cell.length_b   1.000
_cell.length_c   1.000
_cell.angle_alpha   90.00
_cell.angle_beta   90.00
_cell.angle_gamma   90.00
#
_symmetry.space_group_name_H-M   'P 1'
#
loop_
_entity.id
_entity.type
_entity.pdbx_description
1 polymer ?
#
loop_
_entity_poly.entity_id
_entity_poly.type
_entity_poly.pdbx_seq_one_letter_code
_entity_poly.pdbx_strand_id
1 'polypeptide(L)'
;MAQWTILLFSLYGVVHGQELQLPTVQECCKDGRDRALGGQDCTILPLISSAHICRIAQEQCCAAAARDQLCDNGIKMAREQGACERPFFQGDPWETKISKTCCDCCMFGLMTASQGSGCELQGLLLGRRCTHTAKTCCGKNTTEEIKPDDLKKETEMPEANVTAKPPEGLDTCKDSTCSQLCVGNGTCACHDGYELQKDGVNCGDVNECLTNRHNCVGGQVCINTEGSFRCQRETSCGTGYELKDDNSCYDIDECVLGTHNCAPDFICTNTVGSFRCHPREKCAGGFIQDAAGSCIDINECVAHTSPCLPGQTCINTMGSYTCRRNTVTCGRGYHLTHDGARCEDVDECRAGNVCGDHGCINLVGTYRCECRSGFLFNSITKLCEDINECRHYPGRLCAHKCENTEGSYQCTCTIGFKLSHDGRNCEDVNECEANPCSQECSNVYGSYQCYCRRGYQLSDMDGITCEDIDECALPTGGHVCSYRCSNAPGSFYCTCPPTGYTLAPNGRTCQDIDECATGSHTCSVSESCFNIQGGFRCLSFTCPPNFRQASWGSRQDASVGVRCIKACQPNDINCNLDPVHLMTHTSLSLPTFIDFSQPEDIVFLRTVAPANPVPLPGATDVFFDILATDDQQSFDVEKRSHQGIIIGVVRQVKPIIGPRDPCGKCSYELCQVRGHFPSQHCRHPCLRL
;
A
#
# COMPACT_ATOMS: atom_id res chain seq x y z
N MET A 1 -46.00 13.28 42.87
CA MET A 1 -46.01 14.58 42.16
C MET A 1 -44.71 14.71 41.41
N ALA A 2 -44.70 15.42 40.27
CA ALA A 2 -43.55 15.61 39.36
C ALA A 2 -43.10 14.40 38.51
N GLN A 3 -43.95 13.91 37.59
CA GLN A 3 -43.47 13.22 36.37
C GLN A 3 -44.51 13.17 35.20
N TRP A 4 -45.33 14.22 35.03
CA TRP A 4 -46.45 14.23 34.06
C TRP A 4 -46.56 15.55 33.26
N THR A 5 -45.44 16.18 32.91
CA THR A 5 -45.42 17.53 32.30
C THR A 5 -44.47 17.72 31.11
N ILE A 6 -44.00 16.64 30.45
CA ILE A 6 -43.14 16.73 29.24
C ILE A 6 -43.66 15.83 28.09
N LEU A 7 -44.99 15.73 27.94
CA LEU A 7 -45.64 15.01 26.83
C LEU A 7 -46.79 15.83 26.20
N LEU A 8 -46.68 17.17 26.23
CA LEU A 8 -47.68 18.12 25.71
C LEU A 8 -47.09 19.20 24.78
N PHE A 9 -45.87 19.01 24.27
CA PHE A 9 -45.23 19.93 23.31
C PHE A 9 -44.90 19.32 21.94
N SER A 10 -45.47 18.15 21.60
CA SER A 10 -45.32 17.48 20.30
C SER A 10 -46.60 17.43 19.45
N LEU A 11 -47.69 18.07 19.89
CA LEU A 11 -49.00 18.03 19.21
C LEU A 11 -49.62 19.42 18.94
N TYR A 12 -48.86 20.50 19.11
CA TYR A 12 -49.26 21.86 18.68
C TYR A 12 -48.42 22.33 17.49
N GLY A 13 -48.49 21.55 16.40
CA GLY A 13 -47.76 21.79 15.15
C GLY A 13 -48.50 21.33 13.89
N VAL A 14 -49.79 21.00 13.98
CA VAL A 14 -50.62 20.50 12.86
C VAL A 14 -51.72 21.51 12.49
N VAL A 15 -51.42 22.81 12.61
CA VAL A 15 -52.18 23.89 11.95
C VAL A 15 -51.21 25.02 11.60
N HIS A 16 -50.31 24.77 10.64
CA HIS A 16 -49.73 25.75 9.71
C HIS A 16 -49.14 24.95 8.54
N GLY A 17 -49.55 25.26 7.32
CA GLY A 17 -49.02 24.61 6.12
C GLY A 17 -47.63 25.13 5.81
N GLN A 18 -46.60 24.53 6.39
CA GLN A 18 -45.25 24.56 5.83
C GLN A 18 -45.00 23.24 5.10
N GLU A 19 -44.66 23.34 3.82
CA GLU A 19 -44.11 22.21 3.07
C GLU A 19 -42.89 21.68 3.82
N LEU A 20 -42.83 20.35 3.99
CA LEU A 20 -41.67 19.69 4.58
C LEU A 20 -40.54 19.70 3.55
N GLN A 21 -39.86 20.84 3.40
CA GLN A 21 -38.71 20.97 2.50
C GLN A 21 -37.66 19.93 2.90
N LEU A 22 -37.33 19.02 1.99
CA LEU A 22 -36.24 18.08 2.19
C LEU A 22 -34.94 18.88 2.37
N PRO A 23 -34.09 18.54 3.36
CA PRO A 23 -32.84 19.25 3.58
C PRO A 23 -31.97 19.16 2.34
N THR A 24 -31.38 20.30 1.98
CA THR A 24 -30.50 20.41 0.82
C THR A 24 -29.22 19.61 1.05
N VAL A 25 -28.56 19.20 -0.03
CA VAL A 25 -27.27 18.46 0.04
C VAL A 25 -26.22 19.24 0.84
N GLN A 26 -26.27 20.57 0.82
CA GLN A 26 -25.38 21.46 1.57
C GLN A 26 -25.67 21.44 3.08
N GLU A 27 -26.94 21.38 3.48
CA GLU A 27 -27.33 21.22 4.90
C GLU A 27 -26.95 19.82 5.42
N CYS A 28 -27.11 18.78 4.60
CA CYS A 28 -26.67 17.42 4.95
C CYS A 28 -25.15 17.31 5.15
N CYS A 29 -24.38 17.92 4.24
CA CYS A 29 -22.92 18.01 4.38
C CYS A 29 -22.50 18.82 5.62
N LYS A 30 -23.22 19.91 5.93
CA LYS A 30 -22.98 20.74 7.11
C LYS A 30 -23.23 19.97 8.40
N ASP A 31 -24.37 19.28 8.53
CA ASP A 31 -24.68 18.43 9.69
C ASP A 31 -23.60 17.34 9.89
N GLY A 32 -23.17 16.67 8.82
CA GLY A 32 -22.06 15.71 8.88
C GLY A 32 -20.76 16.33 9.42
N ARG A 33 -20.40 17.52 8.94
CA ARG A 33 -19.22 18.27 9.40
C ARG A 33 -19.33 18.71 10.86
N ASP A 34 -20.49 19.19 11.29
CA ASP A 34 -20.72 19.64 12.66
C ASP A 34 -20.65 18.46 13.65
N ARG A 35 -21.08 17.26 13.24
CA ARG A 35 -20.95 16.02 14.03
C ARG A 35 -19.51 15.52 14.18
N ALA A 36 -18.70 15.63 13.12
CA ALA A 36 -17.27 15.32 13.20
C ALA A 36 -16.55 16.25 14.20
N LEU A 37 -16.84 17.56 14.15
CA LEU A 37 -16.32 18.53 15.14
C LEU A 37 -16.81 18.25 16.56
N GLY A 38 -18.01 17.67 16.70
CA GLY A 38 -18.57 17.14 17.95
C GLY A 38 -18.00 15.78 18.40
N GLY A 39 -17.05 15.18 17.68
CA GLY A 39 -16.40 13.92 18.03
C GLY A 39 -17.28 12.67 17.84
N GLN A 40 -18.29 12.72 16.97
CA GLN A 40 -19.13 11.56 16.66
C GLN A 40 -18.50 10.65 15.60
N ASP A 41 -18.74 9.34 15.71
CA ASP A 41 -18.29 8.35 14.73
C ASP A 41 -19.05 8.50 13.40
N CYS A 42 -18.33 8.90 12.35
CA CYS A 42 -18.87 9.10 11.01
C CYS A 42 -19.40 7.83 10.32
N THR A 43 -19.19 6.64 10.89
CA THR A 43 -19.73 5.38 10.39
C THR A 43 -21.12 5.04 10.96
N ILE A 44 -21.56 5.71 12.04
CA ILE A 44 -22.84 5.45 12.72
C ILE A 44 -23.57 6.78 12.99
N LEU A 45 -23.79 7.57 11.93
CA LEU A 45 -24.48 8.85 12.03
C LEU A 45 -26.02 8.66 12.03
N PRO A 46 -26.77 9.34 12.93
CA PRO A 46 -28.22 9.36 12.85
C PRO A 46 -28.67 10.15 11.61
N LEU A 47 -29.52 9.53 10.79
CA LEU A 47 -29.98 10.07 9.51
C LEU A 47 -30.91 11.25 9.71
N ILE A 48 -30.57 12.41 9.12
CA ILE A 48 -31.45 13.60 9.10
C ILE A 48 -32.49 13.55 7.97
N SER A 49 -32.34 12.64 7.01
CA SER A 49 -33.25 12.44 5.88
C SER A 49 -33.13 11.02 5.33
N SER A 50 -34.22 10.49 4.77
CA SER A 50 -34.24 9.23 4.02
C SER A 50 -33.63 9.36 2.61
N ALA A 51 -33.32 10.58 2.15
CA ALA A 51 -32.75 10.82 0.82
C ALA A 51 -31.31 10.27 0.73
N HIS A 52 -31.07 9.34 -0.20
CA HIS A 52 -29.78 8.67 -0.38
C HIS A 52 -28.60 9.65 -0.61
N ILE A 53 -28.86 10.75 -1.33
CA ILE A 53 -27.87 11.80 -1.61
C ILE A 53 -27.50 12.56 -0.33
N CYS A 54 -28.48 12.84 0.53
CA CYS A 54 -28.26 13.50 1.83
C CYS A 54 -27.38 12.63 2.74
N ARG A 55 -27.67 11.32 2.83
CA ARG A 55 -26.84 10.36 3.58
C ARG A 55 -25.38 10.34 3.11
N ILE A 56 -25.15 10.22 1.80
CA ILE A 56 -23.78 10.25 1.25
C ILE A 56 -23.09 11.56 1.61
N ALA A 57 -23.75 12.71 1.45
CA ALA A 57 -23.17 14.01 1.80
C ALA A 57 -22.83 14.11 3.30
N GLN A 58 -23.71 13.63 4.17
CA GLN A 58 -23.52 13.61 5.63
C GLN A 58 -22.31 12.75 6.03
N GLU A 59 -22.24 11.50 5.56
CA GLU A 59 -21.15 10.55 5.84
C GLU A 59 -19.80 11.07 5.30
N GLN A 60 -19.75 11.49 4.03
CA GLN A 60 -18.50 11.90 3.39
C GLN A 60 -17.98 13.25 3.94
N CYS A 61 -18.86 14.20 4.26
CA CYS A 61 -18.43 15.46 4.87
C CYS A 61 -18.01 15.28 6.34
N CYS A 62 -18.63 14.37 7.08
CA CYS A 62 -18.14 13.97 8.42
C CYS A 62 -16.74 13.36 8.33
N ALA A 63 -16.57 12.33 7.48
CA ALA A 63 -15.29 11.64 7.34
C ALA A 63 -14.17 12.55 6.84
N ALA A 64 -14.47 13.53 5.98
CA ALA A 64 -13.51 14.56 5.59
C ALA A 64 -13.12 15.46 6.77
N ALA A 65 -14.10 16.02 7.48
CA ALA A 65 -13.86 16.94 8.61
C ALA A 65 -13.08 16.27 9.76
N ALA A 66 -13.39 15.02 10.11
CA ALA A 66 -12.65 14.27 11.13
C ALA A 66 -11.17 14.06 10.74
N ARG A 67 -10.91 13.81 9.46
CA ARG A 67 -9.54 13.63 8.94
C ARG A 67 -8.75 14.94 8.89
N ASP A 68 -9.43 16.06 8.63
CA ASP A 68 -8.81 17.38 8.66
C ASP A 68 -8.49 17.80 10.10
N GLN A 69 -9.38 17.54 11.07
CA GLN A 69 -9.13 17.76 12.51
C GLN A 69 -7.92 16.97 13.04
N LEU A 70 -7.75 15.70 12.61
CA LEU A 70 -6.53 14.92 12.90
C LEU A 70 -5.27 15.54 12.27
N CYS A 71 -5.39 16.09 11.06
CA CYS A 71 -4.29 16.78 10.40
C CYS A 71 -3.90 18.08 11.13
N ASP A 72 -4.90 18.86 11.57
CA ASP A 72 -4.72 20.09 12.35
C ASP A 72 -4.06 19.83 13.71
N ASN A 73 -4.41 18.74 14.39
CA ASN A 73 -3.71 18.29 15.60
C ASN A 73 -2.21 18.03 15.34
N GLY A 74 -1.88 17.41 14.20
CA GLY A 74 -0.50 17.22 13.75
C GLY A 74 0.23 18.53 13.44
N ILE A 75 -0.44 19.48 12.79
CA ILE A 75 0.09 20.82 12.48
C ILE A 75 0.36 21.61 13.77
N LYS A 76 -0.56 21.53 14.74
CA LYS A 76 -0.42 22.16 16.05
C LYS A 76 0.77 21.58 16.81
N MET A 77 0.94 20.26 16.83
CA MET A 77 2.08 19.58 17.45
C MET A 77 3.42 20.02 16.84
N ALA A 78 3.52 20.11 15.50
CA ALA A 78 4.71 20.61 14.82
C ALA A 78 5.07 22.06 15.24
N ARG A 79 4.07 22.94 15.33
CA ARG A 79 4.28 24.35 15.71
C ARG A 79 4.62 24.55 17.20
N GLU A 80 3.99 23.78 18.09
CA GLU A 80 4.11 23.97 19.54
C GLU A 80 5.27 23.17 20.16
N GLN A 81 5.57 21.97 19.63
CA GLN A 81 6.51 21.02 20.23
C GLN A 81 7.78 20.82 19.39
N GLY A 82 7.78 21.21 18.12
CA GLY A 82 8.95 21.14 17.23
C GLY A 82 9.44 19.72 16.90
N ALA A 83 8.70 18.68 17.26
CA ALA A 83 9.03 17.28 17.04
C ALA A 83 7.79 16.42 16.77
N CYS A 84 7.92 15.39 15.94
CA CYS A 84 6.83 14.51 15.49
C CYS A 84 7.06 13.04 15.89
N GLU A 85 7.59 12.84 17.10
CA GLU A 85 8.02 11.53 17.62
C GLU A 85 6.98 10.82 18.50
N ARG A 86 7.28 9.55 18.82
CA ARG A 86 6.28 8.53 19.19
C ARG A 86 5.77 8.44 20.64
N PRO A 87 6.07 9.33 21.61
CA PRO A 87 5.28 9.40 22.85
C PRO A 87 3.96 10.17 22.70
N PHE A 88 3.84 11.06 21.70
CA PHE A 88 2.82 12.12 21.70
C PHE A 88 1.51 11.79 20.98
N PHE A 89 1.42 10.65 20.29
CA PHE A 89 0.22 10.24 19.57
C PHE A 89 -0.47 9.06 20.29
N GLN A 90 -1.67 9.31 20.81
CA GLN A 90 -2.58 8.31 21.38
C GLN A 90 -3.83 8.23 20.51
N GLY A 91 -4.28 7.02 20.13
CA GLY A 91 -5.38 6.80 19.20
C GLY A 91 -5.09 5.64 18.25
N ASP A 92 -5.97 5.43 17.26
CA ASP A 92 -5.87 4.28 16.36
C ASP A 92 -4.66 4.38 15.40
N PRO A 93 -4.14 3.25 14.87
CA PRO A 93 -2.97 3.24 13.98
C PRO A 93 -3.12 4.07 12.70
N TRP A 94 -4.36 4.33 12.25
CA TRP A 94 -4.64 5.13 11.06
C TRP A 94 -4.76 6.63 11.37
N GLU A 95 -5.30 7.00 12.54
CA GLU A 95 -5.46 8.38 13.01
C GLU A 95 -4.10 9.01 13.33
N THR A 96 -3.29 8.25 14.07
CA THR A 96 -1.90 8.59 14.40
C THR A 96 -1.04 8.73 13.14
N LYS A 97 -1.29 7.93 12.10
CA LYS A 97 -0.63 8.06 10.79
C LYS A 97 -1.00 9.35 10.04
N ILE A 98 -2.26 9.79 10.09
CA ILE A 98 -2.67 11.08 9.49
C ILE A 98 -2.01 12.23 10.25
N SER A 99 -2.14 12.25 11.56
CA SER A 99 -1.63 13.29 12.45
C SER A 99 -0.11 13.43 12.31
N LYS A 100 0.62 12.31 12.34
CA LYS A 100 2.07 12.31 12.10
C LYS A 100 2.45 12.82 10.70
N THR A 101 1.77 12.36 9.65
CA THR A 101 2.06 12.82 8.28
C THR A 101 1.91 14.34 8.17
N CYS A 102 0.87 14.93 8.77
CA CYS A 102 0.68 16.38 8.76
C CYS A 102 1.70 17.13 9.64
N CYS A 103 2.11 16.54 10.77
CA CYS A 103 3.22 17.06 11.60
C CYS A 103 4.54 17.09 10.81
N ASP A 104 4.96 15.97 10.22
CA ASP A 104 6.20 15.84 9.46
C ASP A 104 6.24 16.85 8.28
N CYS A 105 5.14 16.99 7.54
CA CYS A 105 5.02 17.94 6.43
C CYS A 105 5.00 19.41 6.90
N CYS A 106 4.42 19.70 8.06
CA CYS A 106 4.45 21.06 8.64
C CYS A 106 5.87 21.44 9.09
N MET A 107 6.57 20.52 9.78
CA MET A 107 7.98 20.69 10.15
C MET A 107 8.88 20.92 8.94
N PHE A 108 8.67 20.16 7.86
CA PHE A 108 9.39 20.39 6.60
C PHE A 108 9.18 21.81 6.06
N GLY A 109 7.93 22.31 6.06
CA GLY A 109 7.62 23.70 5.69
C GLY A 109 8.31 24.75 6.57
N LEU A 110 8.30 24.56 7.89
CA LEU A 110 8.99 25.44 8.85
C LEU A 110 10.51 25.45 8.65
N MET A 111 11.11 24.28 8.39
CA MET A 111 12.54 24.15 8.10
C MET A 111 12.92 24.82 6.78
N THR A 112 12.10 24.70 5.72
CA THR A 112 12.36 25.39 4.46
C THR A 112 12.29 26.92 4.61
N ALA A 113 11.36 27.43 5.41
CA ALA A 113 11.25 28.85 5.72
C ALA A 113 12.46 29.38 6.51
N SER A 114 12.95 28.62 7.50
CA SER A 114 14.12 29.04 8.30
C SER A 114 15.44 29.04 7.52
N GLN A 115 15.52 28.28 6.42
CA GLN A 115 16.66 28.26 5.50
C GLN A 115 16.59 29.32 4.39
N GLY A 116 15.62 30.24 4.42
CA GLY A 116 15.51 31.34 3.47
C GLY A 116 15.10 30.92 2.04
N SER A 117 14.66 29.66 1.87
CA SER A 117 14.08 29.19 0.61
C SER A 117 12.60 29.61 0.56
N GLY A 118 12.16 30.22 -0.54
CA GLY A 118 10.75 30.58 -0.73
C GLY A 118 9.84 29.34 -0.66
N CYS A 119 8.57 29.52 -0.26
CA CYS A 119 7.61 28.43 -0.04
C CYS A 119 7.14 27.67 -1.32
N GLU A 120 7.89 27.76 -2.42
CA GLU A 120 7.65 27.05 -3.67
C GLU A 120 8.38 25.71 -3.69
N LEU A 121 7.70 24.68 -3.15
CA LEU A 121 8.16 23.28 -3.11
C LEU A 121 8.10 22.60 -4.50
N GLN A 122 8.60 23.25 -5.55
CA GLN A 122 8.64 22.69 -6.90
C GLN A 122 9.72 21.61 -7.04
N GLY A 123 9.40 20.52 -7.75
CA GLY A 123 10.31 19.39 -7.99
C GLY A 123 10.19 18.21 -7.01
N LEU A 124 9.49 18.37 -5.88
CA LEU A 124 9.27 17.29 -4.90
C LEU A 124 7.92 16.59 -5.14
N LEU A 125 7.93 15.26 -5.26
CA LEU A 125 6.73 14.42 -5.44
C LEU A 125 5.98 14.19 -4.11
N LEU A 126 5.62 15.27 -3.42
CA LEU A 126 4.81 15.24 -2.20
C LEU A 126 3.32 15.12 -2.53
N GLY A 127 2.59 14.30 -1.76
CA GLY A 127 1.15 14.14 -1.91
C GLY A 127 0.39 15.43 -1.57
N ARG A 128 -0.69 15.74 -2.30
CA ARG A 128 -1.44 17.02 -2.26
C ARG A 128 -1.66 17.59 -0.83
N ARG A 129 -2.06 16.76 0.14
CA ARG A 129 -2.28 17.17 1.54
C ARG A 129 -0.97 17.61 2.22
N CYS A 130 0.13 16.87 2.02
CA CYS A 130 1.45 17.23 2.53
C CYS A 130 1.94 18.57 1.94
N THR A 131 1.81 18.74 0.62
CA THR A 131 2.22 19.97 -0.08
C THR A 131 1.42 21.19 0.41
N HIS A 132 0.11 21.02 0.66
CA HIS A 132 -0.72 22.06 1.27
C HIS A 132 -0.23 22.38 2.70
N THR A 133 -0.15 21.38 3.57
CA THR A 133 0.30 21.54 4.96
C THR A 133 1.67 22.20 5.09
N ALA A 134 2.64 21.79 4.26
CA ALA A 134 3.97 22.39 4.24
C ALA A 134 3.93 23.88 3.84
N LYS A 135 3.14 24.24 2.82
CA LYS A 135 2.93 25.65 2.43
C LYS A 135 2.23 26.45 3.54
N THR A 136 1.19 25.89 4.18
CA THR A 136 0.47 26.53 5.29
C THR A 136 1.35 26.79 6.52
N CYS A 137 2.35 25.93 6.76
CA CYS A 137 3.32 26.13 7.83
C CYS A 137 4.49 27.05 7.44
N CYS A 138 4.95 27.01 6.18
CA CYS A 138 5.97 27.92 5.66
C CYS A 138 5.50 29.39 5.64
N GLY A 139 4.21 29.64 5.35
CA GLY A 139 3.67 30.99 5.12
C GLY A 139 3.15 31.78 6.34
N LYS A 140 3.23 31.27 7.58
CA LYS A 140 2.68 31.97 8.76
C LYS A 140 3.74 32.32 9.80
N ASN A 141 4.19 33.59 9.77
CA ASN A 141 4.80 34.26 10.92
C ASN A 141 4.06 35.57 11.30
N THR A 142 2.79 35.68 10.90
CA THR A 142 1.88 36.76 11.27
C THR A 142 0.51 36.20 11.64
N THR A 143 -0.04 36.71 12.75
CA THR A 143 -1.42 36.55 13.16
C THR A 143 -2.32 37.43 12.31
N GLU A 144 -3.20 36.83 11.51
CA GLU A 144 -4.56 37.35 11.26
C GLU A 144 -5.45 36.26 10.65
N GLU A 145 -6.76 36.41 10.85
CA GLU A 145 -7.79 35.50 10.34
C GLU A 145 -8.17 35.85 8.91
N ILE A 146 -8.31 34.85 8.04
CA ILE A 146 -8.86 35.03 6.69
C ILE A 146 -10.08 34.12 6.57
N LYS A 147 -11.25 34.73 6.33
CA LYS A 147 -12.51 34.04 6.06
C LYS A 147 -12.50 33.49 4.62
N PRO A 148 -13.13 32.33 4.36
CA PRO A 148 -13.15 31.75 3.03
C PRO A 148 -14.32 32.31 2.20
N ASP A 149 -14.00 33.15 1.21
CA ASP A 149 -14.82 33.28 0.01
C ASP A 149 -13.91 33.63 -1.17
N ASP A 150 -13.94 32.77 -2.20
CA ASP A 150 -13.75 33.10 -3.62
C ASP A 150 -13.46 31.82 -4.43
N LEU A 151 -14.54 31.24 -4.98
CA LEU A 151 -14.42 30.39 -6.17
C LEU A 151 -15.71 30.41 -7.00
N LYS A 152 -15.90 31.53 -7.72
CA LYS A 152 -16.71 31.62 -8.95
C LYS A 152 -16.21 32.79 -9.79
N LYS A 153 -16.15 32.58 -11.09
CA LYS A 153 -15.83 33.60 -12.09
C LYS A 153 -16.96 33.65 -13.12
N GLU A 154 -17.01 34.75 -13.86
CA GLU A 154 -17.97 35.13 -14.93
C GLU A 154 -19.26 35.82 -14.43
N THR A 155 -19.69 36.97 -14.97
CA THR A 155 -19.05 38.02 -15.82
C THR A 155 -19.93 39.28 -15.72
N GLU A 156 -19.38 40.50 -15.58
CA GLU A 156 -19.86 41.79 -16.18
C GLU A 156 -19.24 43.06 -15.53
N MET A 157 -19.36 44.19 -16.22
CA MET A 157 -18.88 45.56 -15.90
C MET A 157 -19.72 46.58 -16.73
N PRO A 158 -19.79 47.90 -16.42
CA PRO A 158 -19.25 48.64 -15.26
C PRO A 158 -20.22 49.68 -14.62
N GLU A 159 -19.69 50.43 -13.65
CA GLU A 159 -20.31 51.47 -12.80
C GLU A 159 -20.44 52.88 -13.45
N ALA A 160 -21.10 53.81 -12.72
CA ALA A 160 -20.78 55.25 -12.73
C ALA A 160 -21.05 55.89 -11.33
N ASN A 161 -20.37 57.00 -11.01
CA ASN A 161 -20.08 57.44 -9.62
C ASN A 161 -20.09 59.00 -9.47
N VAL A 162 -19.79 59.51 -8.26
CA VAL A 162 -19.15 60.83 -7.89
C VAL A 162 -19.93 61.78 -6.95
N THR A 163 -19.17 62.44 -6.07
CA THR A 163 -19.46 63.17 -4.81
C THR A 163 -19.09 64.68 -4.82
N ALA A 164 -19.57 65.51 -3.85
CA ALA A 164 -18.90 66.75 -3.34
C ALA A 164 -19.59 67.43 -2.09
N LYS A 165 -18.92 68.41 -1.42
CA LYS A 165 -19.27 69.20 -0.18
C LYS A 165 -18.31 70.44 -0.07
N PRO A 166 -18.32 71.44 0.88
CA PRO A 166 -19.24 71.97 1.94
C PRO A 166 -19.53 73.52 1.73
N PRO A 167 -19.65 74.50 2.70
CA PRO A 167 -19.88 74.55 4.18
C PRO A 167 -20.96 75.60 4.69
N GLU A 168 -20.79 76.14 5.92
CA GLU A 168 -21.60 77.02 6.81
C GLU A 168 -22.04 78.44 6.36
N GLY A 169 -23.18 79.00 6.86
CA GLY A 169 -23.50 80.44 6.64
C GLY A 169 -24.81 81.17 7.07
N LEU A 170 -25.79 80.60 7.78
CA LEU A 170 -26.95 81.27 8.47
C LEU A 170 -27.98 82.15 7.67
N ASP A 171 -29.11 81.54 7.25
CA ASP A 171 -30.48 82.14 7.24
C ASP A 171 -31.56 81.04 7.31
N THR A 172 -32.31 80.93 8.42
CA THR A 172 -32.89 79.64 8.89
C THR A 172 -34.25 79.21 8.30
N CYS A 173 -34.79 79.91 7.31
CA CYS A 173 -35.84 79.38 6.40
C CYS A 173 -35.62 79.81 4.92
N LYS A 174 -34.43 80.26 4.51
CA LYS A 174 -34.16 80.57 3.09
C LYS A 174 -33.64 79.40 2.25
N ASP A 175 -33.07 78.37 2.89
CA ASP A 175 -32.62 77.12 2.27
C ASP A 175 -33.33 75.87 2.87
N SER A 176 -34.50 76.05 3.48
CA SER A 176 -35.27 74.93 4.04
C SER A 176 -35.93 74.10 2.94
N THR A 177 -35.59 72.82 2.84
CA THR A 177 -36.10 71.86 1.82
C THR A 177 -37.56 71.43 2.01
N CYS A 178 -38.36 72.16 2.80
CA CYS A 178 -39.75 71.84 3.09
C CYS A 178 -40.61 71.86 1.82
N SER A 179 -41.36 70.79 1.57
CA SER A 179 -42.19 70.65 0.36
C SER A 179 -43.34 71.66 0.26
N GLN A 180 -43.80 72.23 1.38
CA GLN A 180 -44.92 73.19 1.42
C GLN A 180 -44.62 74.42 2.30
N LEU A 181 -44.47 74.27 3.63
CA LEU A 181 -44.29 75.41 4.55
C LEU A 181 -43.08 75.25 5.48
N CYS A 182 -42.25 76.29 5.66
CA CYS A 182 -41.22 76.38 6.72
C CYS A 182 -41.72 77.28 7.85
N VAL A 183 -41.76 76.78 9.09
CA VAL A 183 -42.24 77.54 10.25
C VAL A 183 -41.08 77.89 11.17
N GLY A 184 -40.51 79.08 11.00
CA GLY A 184 -39.76 79.87 12.00
C GLY A 184 -38.45 79.32 12.60
N ASN A 185 -38.20 78.02 12.54
CA ASN A 185 -37.10 77.30 13.19
C ASN A 185 -36.64 76.09 12.36
N GLY A 186 -36.78 76.16 11.02
CA GLY A 186 -36.43 75.08 10.10
C GLY A 186 -37.36 73.85 10.10
N THR A 187 -38.42 73.83 10.93
CA THR A 187 -39.41 72.75 10.96
C THR A 187 -40.46 72.91 9.87
N CYS A 188 -40.70 71.84 9.11
CA CYS A 188 -41.66 71.83 8.01
C CYS A 188 -43.10 71.57 8.50
N ALA A 189 -44.05 72.23 7.85
CA ALA A 189 -45.49 72.00 8.04
C ALA A 189 -46.19 71.87 6.68
N CYS A 190 -47.34 71.21 6.68
CA CYS A 190 -48.15 70.95 5.49
C CYS A 190 -49.42 71.82 5.49
N HIS A 191 -49.97 72.06 4.30
CA HIS A 191 -51.31 72.61 4.13
C HIS A 191 -52.38 71.60 4.56
N ASP A 192 -53.56 72.10 4.94
CA ASP A 192 -54.72 71.25 5.22
C ASP A 192 -55.02 70.33 4.02
N GLY A 193 -55.28 69.05 4.29
CA GLY A 193 -55.39 67.99 3.27
C GLY A 193 -54.11 67.16 3.08
N TYR A 194 -52.98 67.58 3.66
CA TYR A 194 -51.70 66.85 3.57
C TYR A 194 -51.13 66.53 4.95
N GLU A 195 -50.46 65.37 5.08
CA GLU A 195 -49.74 64.96 6.30
C GLU A 195 -48.23 64.92 6.11
N LEU A 196 -47.48 65.31 7.14
CA LEU A 196 -46.02 65.30 7.12
C LEU A 196 -45.52 63.85 7.23
N GLN A 197 -44.83 63.38 6.20
CA GLN A 197 -44.27 62.03 6.17
C GLN A 197 -43.14 61.90 7.21
N LYS A 198 -42.76 60.66 7.55
CA LYS A 198 -41.80 60.34 8.63
C LYS A 198 -40.43 61.00 8.48
N ASP A 199 -40.09 61.44 7.26
CA ASP A 199 -38.86 62.15 6.93
C ASP A 199 -38.87 63.61 7.43
N GLY A 200 -40.01 64.13 7.92
CA GLY A 200 -40.13 65.44 8.55
C GLY A 200 -40.09 66.65 7.60
N VAL A 201 -40.10 66.41 6.28
CA VAL A 201 -39.85 67.44 5.25
C VAL A 201 -40.87 67.40 4.10
N ASN A 202 -41.28 66.19 3.67
CA ASN A 202 -42.27 65.99 2.61
C ASN A 202 -43.69 65.83 3.15
N CYS A 203 -44.65 66.44 2.45
CA CYS A 203 -46.08 66.38 2.72
C CYS A 203 -46.74 65.41 1.74
N GLY A 204 -47.37 64.36 2.25
CA GLY A 204 -48.17 63.41 1.47
C GLY A 204 -49.65 63.78 1.47
N ASP A 205 -50.33 63.56 0.35
CA ASP A 205 -51.78 63.71 0.22
C ASP A 205 -52.54 62.74 1.14
N VAL A 206 -53.51 63.25 1.91
CA VAL A 206 -54.33 62.43 2.83
C VAL A 206 -55.58 61.96 2.11
N ASN A 207 -55.56 60.72 1.62
CA ASN A 207 -56.71 60.18 0.89
C ASN A 207 -57.96 60.05 1.77
N GLU A 208 -58.91 60.98 1.65
CA GLU A 208 -60.09 61.01 2.52
C GLU A 208 -61.09 59.90 2.19
N CYS A 209 -61.09 59.41 0.94
CA CYS A 209 -61.90 58.26 0.52
C CYS A 209 -61.49 56.95 1.21
N LEU A 210 -60.19 56.75 1.51
CA LEU A 210 -59.68 55.56 2.22
C LEU A 210 -59.68 55.73 3.74
N THR A 211 -59.39 56.94 4.24
CA THR A 211 -59.45 57.24 5.68
C THR A 211 -60.87 57.47 6.20
N ASN A 212 -61.88 57.38 5.32
CA ASN A 212 -63.30 57.55 5.60
C ASN A 212 -63.65 58.93 6.20
N ARG A 213 -62.95 59.96 5.72
CA ARG A 213 -63.08 61.37 6.15
C ARG A 213 -63.79 62.25 5.10
N HIS A 214 -64.57 61.64 4.21
CA HIS A 214 -65.34 62.31 3.17
C HIS A 214 -66.82 62.47 3.56
N ASN A 215 -67.51 63.45 2.95
CA ASN A 215 -68.94 63.71 3.18
C ASN A 215 -69.85 63.36 1.97
N CYS A 216 -69.34 62.56 1.02
CA CYS A 216 -70.13 62.07 -0.12
C CYS A 216 -71.42 61.35 0.32
N VAL A 217 -72.53 61.69 -0.34
CA VAL A 217 -73.86 61.13 -0.02
C VAL A 217 -74.01 59.75 -0.70
N GLY A 218 -74.76 58.83 -0.08
CA GLY A 218 -75.04 57.51 -0.66
C GLY A 218 -75.58 57.60 -2.09
N GLY A 219 -74.95 56.90 -3.03
CA GLY A 219 -75.20 57.03 -4.47
C GLY A 219 -74.25 58.00 -5.21
N GLN A 220 -73.19 58.47 -4.57
CA GLN A 220 -72.06 59.17 -5.19
C GLN A 220 -70.77 58.39 -4.96
N VAL A 221 -69.88 58.35 -5.95
CA VAL A 221 -68.55 57.75 -5.82
C VAL A 221 -67.57 58.81 -5.33
N CYS A 222 -66.81 58.50 -4.27
CA CYS A 222 -65.71 59.32 -3.77
C CYS A 222 -64.48 59.11 -4.66
N ILE A 223 -63.92 60.19 -5.19
CA ILE A 223 -62.68 60.18 -5.97
C ILE A 223 -61.70 61.10 -5.26
N ASN A 224 -60.57 60.53 -4.84
CA ASN A 224 -59.48 61.27 -4.24
C ASN A 224 -58.80 62.18 -5.27
N THR A 225 -58.42 63.38 -4.85
CA THR A 225 -57.63 64.34 -5.64
C THR A 225 -56.49 64.89 -4.78
N GLU A 226 -55.45 65.43 -5.39
CA GLU A 226 -54.26 65.87 -4.64
C GLU A 226 -54.62 67.07 -3.74
N GLY A 227 -54.67 66.84 -2.42
CA GLY A 227 -55.02 67.78 -1.37
C GLY A 227 -56.50 67.85 -0.99
N SER A 228 -57.39 67.05 -1.59
CA SER A 228 -58.82 67.00 -1.23
C SER A 228 -59.59 65.86 -1.93
N PHE A 229 -60.84 65.60 -1.58
CA PHE A 229 -61.73 64.66 -2.30
C PHE A 229 -62.85 65.36 -3.08
N ARG A 230 -63.40 64.68 -4.09
CA ARG A 230 -64.66 65.07 -4.76
C ARG A 230 -65.61 63.91 -4.97
N CYS A 231 -66.91 64.20 -4.95
CA CYS A 231 -67.99 63.23 -5.10
C CYS A 231 -68.67 63.38 -6.47
N GLN A 232 -68.72 62.32 -7.29
CA GLN A 232 -69.33 62.35 -8.63
C GLN A 232 -70.65 61.56 -8.69
N ARG A 233 -71.58 61.98 -9.55
CA ARG A 233 -72.88 61.35 -9.84
C ARG A 233 -73.00 61.13 -11.34
N GLU A 234 -73.51 59.98 -11.77
CA GLU A 234 -73.69 59.63 -13.18
C GLU A 234 -75.02 60.18 -13.73
N THR A 235 -75.02 60.59 -15.00
CA THR A 235 -76.19 61.13 -15.73
C THR A 235 -76.38 60.43 -17.07
N SER A 236 -76.57 59.11 -17.01
CA SER A 236 -76.91 58.26 -18.15
C SER A 236 -77.99 57.26 -17.73
N CYS A 237 -78.92 56.95 -18.64
CA CYS A 237 -79.66 55.69 -18.52
C CYS A 237 -78.63 54.55 -18.51
N GLY A 238 -78.82 53.56 -17.64
CA GLY A 238 -77.89 52.43 -17.55
C GLY A 238 -77.77 51.66 -18.87
N THR A 239 -76.72 50.85 -18.99
CA THR A 239 -76.56 49.91 -20.13
C THR A 239 -77.84 49.10 -20.35
N GLY A 240 -78.31 49.02 -21.61
CA GLY A 240 -79.56 48.35 -21.97
C GLY A 240 -80.77 49.29 -22.18
N TYR A 241 -80.60 50.60 -21.97
CA TYR A 241 -81.67 51.58 -22.17
C TYR A 241 -81.25 52.74 -23.10
N GLU A 242 -82.14 53.14 -24.00
CA GLU A 242 -82.00 54.35 -24.82
C GLU A 242 -82.72 55.54 -24.17
N LEU A 243 -82.07 56.72 -24.19
CA LEU A 243 -82.66 57.98 -23.74
C LEU A 243 -83.36 58.66 -24.92
N LYS A 244 -84.65 58.98 -24.78
CA LYS A 244 -85.40 59.78 -25.77
C LYS A 244 -85.43 61.26 -25.39
N ASP A 245 -85.84 62.10 -26.34
CA ASP A 245 -85.88 63.57 -26.20
C ASP A 245 -86.79 64.07 -25.06
N ASP A 246 -87.65 63.20 -24.50
CA ASP A 246 -88.47 63.45 -23.31
C ASP A 246 -87.71 63.24 -21.97
N ASN A 247 -86.40 62.94 -22.06
CA ASN A 247 -85.50 62.69 -20.95
C ASN A 247 -85.87 61.43 -20.12
N SER A 248 -86.58 60.48 -20.74
CA SER A 248 -86.94 59.18 -20.16
C SER A 248 -86.21 58.01 -20.83
N CYS A 249 -85.97 56.95 -20.05
CA CYS A 249 -85.20 55.77 -20.46
C CYS A 249 -86.15 54.65 -20.94
N TYR A 250 -85.96 54.15 -22.15
CA TYR A 250 -86.69 53.00 -22.70
C TYR A 250 -85.77 51.80 -22.89
N ASP A 251 -86.31 50.61 -22.65
CA ASP A 251 -85.64 49.32 -22.88
C ASP A 251 -85.28 49.12 -24.35
N ILE A 252 -84.07 48.63 -24.63
CA ILE A 252 -83.60 48.31 -25.99
C ILE A 252 -83.87 46.83 -26.27
N ASP A 253 -84.82 46.51 -27.14
CA ASP A 253 -85.10 45.11 -27.51
C ASP A 253 -84.02 44.54 -28.45
N GLU A 254 -82.98 43.93 -27.88
CA GLU A 254 -81.86 43.39 -28.66
C GLU A 254 -82.24 42.13 -29.46
N CYS A 255 -83.35 41.46 -29.10
CA CYS A 255 -83.88 40.31 -29.83
C CYS A 255 -84.55 40.73 -31.15
N VAL A 256 -85.27 41.86 -31.17
CA VAL A 256 -85.87 42.43 -32.39
C VAL A 256 -84.84 43.13 -33.26
N LEU A 257 -83.86 43.82 -32.65
CA LEU A 257 -82.79 44.54 -33.36
C LEU A 257 -81.69 43.61 -33.91
N GLY A 258 -81.67 42.33 -33.51
CA GLY A 258 -80.66 41.36 -33.95
C GLY A 258 -79.26 41.65 -33.42
N THR A 259 -79.14 42.45 -32.36
CA THR A 259 -77.89 42.85 -31.72
C THR A 259 -77.46 41.91 -30.58
N HIS A 260 -78.26 40.87 -30.30
CA HIS A 260 -77.95 39.84 -29.32
C HIS A 260 -76.82 38.90 -29.77
N ASN A 261 -76.07 38.35 -28.81
CA ASN A 261 -74.98 37.39 -29.04
C ASN A 261 -75.38 35.92 -28.76
N CYS A 262 -76.67 35.61 -28.64
CA CYS A 262 -77.15 34.22 -28.50
C CYS A 262 -76.66 33.31 -29.64
N ALA A 263 -76.16 32.12 -29.29
CA ALA A 263 -75.77 31.10 -30.25
C ALA A 263 -76.98 30.55 -31.05
N PRO A 264 -76.79 29.96 -32.25
CA PRO A 264 -77.89 29.52 -33.13
C PRO A 264 -78.88 28.52 -32.50
N ASP A 265 -78.42 27.77 -31.51
CA ASP A 265 -79.18 26.72 -30.81
C ASP A 265 -79.97 27.26 -29.60
N PHE A 266 -79.87 28.57 -29.34
CA PHE A 266 -80.52 29.27 -28.24
C PHE A 266 -81.54 30.28 -28.77
N ILE A 267 -82.66 30.42 -28.06
CA ILE A 267 -83.73 31.38 -28.34
C ILE A 267 -83.51 32.64 -27.51
N CYS A 268 -83.46 33.80 -28.18
CA CYS A 268 -83.42 35.12 -27.54
C CYS A 268 -84.80 35.47 -26.95
N THR A 269 -84.82 35.97 -25.73
CA THR A 269 -86.00 36.56 -25.07
C THR A 269 -85.60 37.90 -24.45
N ASN A 270 -86.21 39.00 -24.88
CA ASN A 270 -85.92 40.31 -24.33
C ASN A 270 -86.40 40.41 -22.86
N THR A 271 -85.64 41.08 -22.00
CA THR A 271 -86.03 41.40 -20.62
C THR A 271 -85.64 42.84 -20.27
N VAL A 272 -86.35 43.47 -19.33
CA VAL A 272 -86.22 44.91 -19.09
C VAL A 272 -84.80 45.30 -18.64
N GLY A 273 -84.04 45.89 -19.56
CA GLY A 273 -82.63 46.31 -19.47
C GLY A 273 -81.59 45.34 -20.05
N SER A 274 -81.98 44.19 -20.63
CA SER A 274 -81.09 43.22 -21.29
C SER A 274 -81.83 41.98 -21.83
N PHE A 275 -81.37 41.36 -22.91
CA PHE A 275 -81.84 40.03 -23.35
C PHE A 275 -81.33 38.82 -22.52
N ARG A 276 -82.07 37.71 -22.58
CA ARG A 276 -81.65 36.37 -22.12
C ARG A 276 -81.72 35.34 -23.24
N CYS A 277 -80.75 34.43 -23.32
CA CYS A 277 -80.72 33.32 -24.25
C CYS A 277 -81.10 32.01 -23.55
N HIS A 278 -82.02 31.22 -24.11
CA HIS A 278 -82.45 29.94 -23.54
C HIS A 278 -82.23 28.77 -24.54
N PRO A 279 -81.74 27.58 -24.12
CA PRO A 279 -81.54 26.45 -25.04
C PRO A 279 -82.83 26.00 -25.74
N ARG A 280 -82.75 25.58 -27.00
CA ARG A 280 -83.89 25.01 -27.73
C ARG A 280 -84.36 23.66 -27.18
N GLU A 281 -83.44 22.81 -26.74
CA GLU A 281 -83.73 21.48 -26.19
C GLU A 281 -83.41 21.41 -24.69
N LYS A 282 -84.27 20.73 -23.94
CA LYS A 282 -84.13 20.48 -22.50
C LYS A 282 -83.68 19.03 -22.28
N CYS A 283 -82.70 18.83 -21.41
CA CYS A 283 -82.20 17.50 -21.06
C CYS A 283 -83.27 16.58 -20.45
N ALA A 284 -83.09 15.27 -20.63
CA ALA A 284 -83.91 14.26 -19.99
C ALA A 284 -83.69 14.24 -18.46
N GLY A 285 -84.67 13.73 -17.71
CA GLY A 285 -84.52 13.54 -16.25
C GLY A 285 -83.34 12.64 -15.90
N GLY A 286 -82.58 13.01 -14.86
CA GLY A 286 -81.29 12.40 -14.51
C GLY A 286 -80.07 13.19 -14.99
N PHE A 287 -80.27 14.24 -15.80
CA PHE A 287 -79.19 15.09 -16.33
C PHE A 287 -79.43 16.58 -16.03
N ILE A 288 -78.36 17.33 -15.75
CA ILE A 288 -78.34 18.80 -15.71
C ILE A 288 -77.71 19.35 -16.99
N GLN A 289 -78.22 20.49 -17.46
CA GLN A 289 -77.67 21.14 -18.65
C GLN A 289 -76.59 22.16 -18.25
N ASP A 290 -75.44 22.11 -18.92
CA ASP A 290 -74.40 23.12 -18.74
C ASP A 290 -74.68 24.41 -19.54
N ALA A 291 -73.85 25.43 -19.34
CA ALA A 291 -73.99 26.73 -20.01
C ALA A 291 -73.75 26.66 -21.54
N ALA A 292 -73.21 25.55 -22.07
CA ALA A 292 -73.02 25.30 -23.49
C ALA A 292 -74.18 24.48 -24.12
N GLY A 293 -75.16 24.05 -23.31
CA GLY A 293 -76.31 23.26 -23.76
C GLY A 293 -76.12 21.74 -23.66
N SER A 294 -74.98 21.26 -23.16
CA SER A 294 -74.67 19.83 -23.04
C SER A 294 -75.31 19.22 -21.78
N CYS A 295 -75.79 17.97 -21.88
CA CYS A 295 -76.42 17.26 -20.77
C CYS A 295 -75.38 16.44 -19.97
N ILE A 296 -75.13 16.87 -18.73
CA ILE A 296 -74.21 16.22 -17.79
C ILE A 296 -75.01 15.39 -16.79
N ASP A 297 -74.54 14.17 -16.54
CA ASP A 297 -75.15 13.20 -15.63
C ASP A 297 -75.19 13.70 -14.17
N ILE A 298 -76.32 13.54 -13.48
CA ILE A 298 -76.46 13.90 -12.07
C ILE A 298 -75.92 12.75 -11.23
N ASN A 299 -74.79 12.95 -10.54
CA ASN A 299 -74.27 11.95 -9.62
C ASN A 299 -75.13 11.85 -8.35
N GLU A 300 -76.14 10.97 -8.33
CA GLU A 300 -77.07 10.90 -7.19
C GLU A 300 -76.41 10.39 -5.91
N CYS A 301 -75.31 9.66 -6.02
CA CYS A 301 -74.49 9.23 -4.89
C CYS A 301 -73.79 10.38 -4.15
N VAL A 302 -73.74 11.58 -4.76
CA VAL A 302 -73.22 12.82 -4.15
C VAL A 302 -74.34 13.85 -3.94
N ALA A 303 -75.31 13.92 -4.87
CA ALA A 303 -76.40 14.89 -4.80
C ALA A 303 -77.44 14.57 -3.70
N HIS A 304 -77.60 13.30 -3.30
CA HIS A 304 -78.49 12.88 -2.22
C HIS A 304 -77.70 12.39 -1.00
N THR A 305 -78.19 12.73 0.20
CA THR A 305 -77.51 12.42 1.47
C THR A 305 -77.59 10.96 1.91
N SER A 306 -78.59 10.19 1.45
CA SER A 306 -78.73 8.74 1.69
C SER A 306 -79.55 8.06 0.57
N PRO A 307 -79.03 7.89 -0.66
CA PRO A 307 -79.75 7.27 -1.77
C PRO A 307 -79.90 5.74 -1.64
N CYS A 308 -79.05 5.08 -0.84
CA CYS A 308 -79.09 3.64 -0.61
C CYS A 308 -79.38 3.28 0.86
N LEU A 309 -79.87 2.07 1.10
CA LEU A 309 -80.09 1.54 2.45
C LEU A 309 -78.76 1.36 3.23
N PRO A 310 -78.77 1.46 4.57
CA PRO A 310 -77.59 1.21 5.40
C PRO A 310 -76.93 -0.15 5.08
N GLY A 311 -75.61 -0.16 4.84
CA GLY A 311 -74.86 -1.35 4.43
C GLY A 311 -74.81 -1.62 2.91
N GLN A 312 -75.31 -0.69 2.09
CA GLN A 312 -75.18 -0.75 0.63
C GLN A 312 -74.36 0.45 0.13
N THR A 313 -73.47 0.20 -0.84
CA THR A 313 -72.66 1.22 -1.49
C THR A 313 -73.35 1.70 -2.76
N CYS A 314 -73.52 3.01 -2.90
CA CYS A 314 -74.07 3.65 -4.09
C CYS A 314 -73.03 3.69 -5.22
N ILE A 315 -73.46 3.34 -6.44
CA ILE A 315 -72.65 3.38 -7.66
C ILE A 315 -73.44 4.19 -8.70
N ASN A 316 -72.87 5.31 -9.12
CA ASN A 316 -73.48 6.17 -10.14
C ASN A 316 -73.46 5.50 -11.53
N THR A 317 -74.52 5.69 -12.31
CA THR A 317 -74.67 5.20 -13.68
C THR A 317 -75.29 6.29 -14.56
N MET A 318 -75.15 6.24 -15.88
CA MET A 318 -75.66 7.35 -16.70
C MET A 318 -77.20 7.42 -16.64
N GLY A 319 -77.72 8.50 -16.06
CA GLY A 319 -79.13 8.80 -15.83
C GLY A 319 -79.75 8.15 -14.58
N SER A 320 -78.98 7.48 -13.72
CA SER A 320 -79.49 6.87 -12.48
C SER A 320 -78.37 6.32 -11.55
N TYR A 321 -78.72 5.76 -10.40
CA TYR A 321 -77.76 5.06 -9.53
C TYR A 321 -78.16 3.62 -9.22
N THR A 322 -77.19 2.81 -8.81
CA THR A 322 -77.39 1.42 -8.37
C THR A 322 -76.80 1.20 -6.98
N CYS A 323 -77.51 0.45 -6.14
CA CYS A 323 -77.07 0.13 -4.78
C CYS A 323 -76.55 -1.32 -4.70
N ARG A 324 -75.27 -1.50 -4.34
CA ARG A 324 -74.66 -2.83 -4.18
C ARG A 324 -74.47 -3.15 -2.70
N ARG A 325 -74.92 -4.33 -2.24
CA ARG A 325 -74.64 -4.81 -0.87
C ARG A 325 -73.13 -4.91 -0.64
N ASN A 326 -72.64 -4.41 0.50
CA ASN A 326 -71.28 -4.71 0.94
C ASN A 326 -71.21 -6.17 1.43
N THR A 327 -70.73 -7.07 0.58
CA THR A 327 -70.13 -8.32 1.04
C THR A 327 -68.81 -7.98 1.70
N VAL A 328 -68.66 -8.27 3.00
CA VAL A 328 -67.42 -8.02 3.74
C VAL A 328 -66.35 -9.00 3.22
N THR A 329 -65.49 -8.52 2.32
CA THR A 329 -64.29 -9.25 1.90
C THR A 329 -63.16 -8.95 2.86
N CYS A 330 -62.77 -9.94 3.66
CA CYS A 330 -61.65 -9.84 4.59
C CYS A 330 -60.31 -9.70 3.85
N GLY A 331 -59.38 -8.96 4.45
CA GLY A 331 -58.00 -8.87 3.97
C GLY A 331 -57.23 -10.17 4.15
N ARG A 332 -56.03 -10.27 3.56
CA ARG A 332 -55.12 -11.40 3.81
C ARG A 332 -54.79 -11.47 5.31
N GLY A 333 -54.69 -12.68 5.86
CA GLY A 333 -54.51 -12.93 7.30
C GLY A 333 -55.81 -12.95 8.11
N TYR A 334 -56.98 -12.77 7.48
CA TYR A 334 -58.28 -12.79 8.16
C TYR A 334 -59.28 -13.69 7.45
N HIS A 335 -60.12 -14.37 8.23
CA HIS A 335 -61.25 -15.15 7.74
C HIS A 335 -62.58 -14.53 8.18
N LEU A 336 -63.65 -14.84 7.45
CA LEU A 336 -64.97 -14.33 7.77
C LEU A 336 -65.60 -15.18 8.87
N THR A 337 -66.12 -14.54 9.93
CA THR A 337 -66.92 -15.19 10.97
C THR A 337 -68.10 -15.94 10.36
N HIS A 338 -68.58 -17.01 11.03
CA HIS A 338 -69.75 -17.80 10.60
C HIS A 338 -70.99 -16.94 10.27
N ASP A 339 -71.18 -15.81 10.97
CA ASP A 339 -72.30 -14.89 10.77
C ASP A 339 -72.11 -13.88 9.63
N GLY A 340 -71.00 -13.98 8.87
CA GLY A 340 -70.72 -13.17 7.68
C GLY A 340 -70.42 -11.68 7.92
N ALA A 341 -70.41 -11.24 9.18
CA ALA A 341 -70.42 -9.82 9.54
C ALA A 341 -69.06 -9.23 9.97
N ARG A 342 -68.09 -10.07 10.37
CA ARG A 342 -66.81 -9.64 10.93
C ARG A 342 -65.66 -10.47 10.36
N CYS A 343 -64.47 -9.87 10.33
CA CYS A 343 -63.23 -10.53 9.98
C CYS A 343 -62.47 -10.88 11.27
N GLU A 344 -62.20 -12.15 11.47
CA GLU A 344 -61.37 -12.65 12.57
C GLU A 344 -60.00 -13.06 12.05
N ASP A 345 -58.99 -12.81 12.88
CA ASP A 345 -57.60 -13.17 12.63
C ASP A 345 -57.46 -14.68 12.35
N VAL A 346 -56.62 -15.05 11.38
CA VAL A 346 -56.31 -16.46 11.12
C VAL A 346 -55.08 -16.82 11.93
N ASP A 347 -55.26 -17.63 12.98
CA ASP A 347 -54.14 -18.18 13.76
C ASP A 347 -53.36 -19.21 12.91
N GLU A 348 -52.40 -18.71 12.14
CA GLU A 348 -51.61 -19.51 11.20
C GLU A 348 -50.75 -20.55 11.95
N CYS A 349 -50.37 -20.27 13.19
CA CYS A 349 -49.62 -21.18 14.04
C CYS A 349 -50.42 -22.41 14.49
N ARG A 350 -51.75 -22.34 14.48
CA ARG A 350 -52.64 -23.49 14.73
C ARG A 350 -53.09 -24.21 13.46
N ALA A 351 -52.88 -23.60 12.29
CA ALA A 351 -53.32 -24.14 11.00
C ALA A 351 -52.34 -25.15 10.37
N GLY A 352 -51.04 -25.11 10.70
CA GLY A 352 -50.06 -26.07 10.18
C GLY A 352 -48.60 -25.67 10.37
N ASN A 353 -47.70 -26.40 9.72
CA ASN A 353 -46.24 -26.32 9.91
C ASN A 353 -45.59 -25.10 9.21
N VAL A 354 -46.13 -23.89 9.42
CA VAL A 354 -45.77 -22.69 8.64
C VAL A 354 -44.33 -22.21 8.90
N CYS A 355 -43.82 -22.42 10.10
CA CYS A 355 -42.45 -22.08 10.51
C CYS A 355 -41.49 -23.28 10.48
N GLY A 356 -41.91 -24.43 9.94
CA GLY A 356 -41.16 -25.68 10.05
C GLY A 356 -40.84 -26.01 11.52
N ASP A 357 -39.61 -26.44 11.78
CA ASP A 357 -39.17 -26.79 13.15
C ASP A 357 -38.86 -25.57 14.06
N HIS A 358 -39.18 -24.34 13.62
CA HIS A 358 -38.96 -23.10 14.38
C HIS A 358 -40.21 -22.68 15.17
N GLY A 359 -40.05 -21.77 16.14
CA GLY A 359 -41.18 -21.25 16.90
C GLY A 359 -42.12 -20.44 16.01
N CYS A 360 -43.43 -20.47 16.29
CA CYS A 360 -44.44 -19.66 15.59
C CYS A 360 -45.13 -18.72 16.57
N ILE A 361 -45.24 -17.45 16.20
CA ILE A 361 -45.93 -16.43 16.98
C ILE A 361 -46.98 -15.78 16.08
N ASN A 362 -48.25 -15.99 16.41
CA ASN A 362 -49.37 -15.34 15.73
C ASN A 362 -49.44 -13.85 16.10
N LEU A 363 -49.67 -12.98 15.12
CA LEU A 363 -49.93 -11.55 15.31
C LEU A 363 -51.16 -11.17 14.47
N VAL A 364 -51.83 -10.08 14.84
CA VAL A 364 -53.11 -9.69 14.21
C VAL A 364 -52.92 -9.34 12.73
N GLY A 365 -53.41 -10.21 11.86
CA GLY A 365 -53.31 -10.16 10.40
C GLY A 365 -52.04 -10.75 9.80
N THR A 366 -51.12 -11.33 10.59
CA THR A 366 -49.91 -11.99 10.09
C THR A 366 -49.15 -12.73 11.21
N TYR A 367 -48.63 -13.92 10.94
CA TYR A 367 -47.62 -14.55 11.79
C TYR A 367 -46.18 -14.01 11.61
N ARG A 368 -45.34 -14.28 12.63
CA ARG A 368 -43.87 -14.30 12.53
C ARG A 368 -43.31 -15.62 13.06
N CYS A 369 -42.18 -16.06 12.51
CA CYS A 369 -41.45 -17.19 13.06
C CYS A 369 -40.37 -16.70 14.05
N GLU A 370 -40.26 -17.37 15.19
CA GLU A 370 -39.17 -17.21 16.14
C GLU A 370 -38.07 -18.23 15.80
N CYS A 371 -37.05 -17.73 15.11
CA CYS A 371 -35.97 -18.56 14.60
C CYS A 371 -35.09 -19.10 15.72
N ARG A 372 -34.59 -20.32 15.51
CA ARG A 372 -33.66 -20.97 16.44
C ARG A 372 -32.28 -20.31 16.28
N SER A 373 -31.41 -20.46 17.27
CA SER A 373 -30.01 -20.04 17.17
C SER A 373 -29.38 -20.59 15.88
N GLY A 374 -28.63 -19.75 15.17
CA GLY A 374 -28.09 -20.06 13.83
C GLY A 374 -28.98 -19.64 12.66
N PHE A 375 -30.21 -19.16 12.89
CA PHE A 375 -31.14 -18.77 11.82
C PHE A 375 -31.66 -17.33 12.00
N LEU A 376 -31.89 -16.62 10.89
CA LEU A 376 -32.44 -15.27 10.83
C LEU A 376 -33.84 -15.29 10.19
N PHE A 377 -34.77 -14.50 10.74
CA PHE A 377 -36.11 -14.37 10.17
C PHE A 377 -36.09 -13.46 8.94
N ASN A 378 -36.40 -14.01 7.76
CA ASN A 378 -36.54 -13.24 6.54
C ASN A 378 -38.00 -12.75 6.41
N SER A 379 -38.20 -11.44 6.45
CA SER A 379 -39.54 -10.82 6.43
C SER A 379 -40.27 -10.92 5.09
N ILE A 380 -39.56 -11.22 4.00
CA ILE A 380 -40.10 -11.36 2.64
C ILE A 380 -40.53 -12.80 2.38
N THR A 381 -39.66 -13.78 2.66
CA THR A 381 -39.97 -15.21 2.48
C THR A 381 -40.82 -15.77 3.63
N LYS A 382 -40.90 -15.05 4.76
CA LYS A 382 -41.60 -15.43 6.01
C LYS A 382 -41.05 -16.70 6.68
N LEU A 383 -39.84 -17.11 6.30
CA LEU A 383 -39.16 -18.29 6.82
C LEU A 383 -37.93 -17.90 7.65
N CYS A 384 -37.45 -18.86 8.44
CA CYS A 384 -36.16 -18.80 9.09
C CYS A 384 -35.11 -19.32 8.12
N GLU A 385 -34.18 -18.45 7.73
CA GLU A 385 -33.08 -18.78 6.81
C GLU A 385 -31.79 -18.91 7.61
N ASP A 386 -30.96 -19.88 7.23
CA ASP A 386 -29.68 -20.15 7.87
C ASP A 386 -28.73 -18.93 7.81
N ILE A 387 -28.09 -18.61 8.93
CA ILE A 387 -27.10 -17.54 9.00
C ILE A 387 -25.78 -18.11 8.53
N ASN A 388 -25.38 -17.77 7.30
CA ASN A 388 -24.10 -18.26 6.80
C ASN A 388 -22.90 -17.60 7.54
N GLU A 389 -22.41 -18.19 8.62
CA GLU A 389 -21.44 -17.51 9.50
C GLU A 389 -20.07 -17.38 8.83
N CYS A 390 -19.72 -18.30 7.94
CA CYS A 390 -18.50 -18.22 7.13
C CYS A 390 -18.46 -16.96 6.23
N ARG A 391 -19.62 -16.53 5.71
CA ARG A 391 -19.76 -15.27 4.96
C ARG A 391 -20.00 -14.06 5.86
N HIS A 392 -20.63 -14.25 7.03
CA HIS A 392 -20.93 -13.15 7.94
C HIS A 392 -19.69 -12.69 8.74
N TYR A 393 -18.78 -13.60 9.07
CA TYR A 393 -17.57 -13.37 9.86
C TYR A 393 -16.29 -13.87 9.13
N PRO A 394 -16.00 -13.37 7.92
CA PRO A 394 -14.91 -13.89 7.09
C PRO A 394 -13.56 -13.77 7.80
N GLY A 395 -12.80 -14.88 7.86
CA GLY A 395 -11.45 -14.92 8.43
C GLY A 395 -11.34 -14.73 9.95
N ARG A 396 -12.46 -14.72 10.69
CA ARG A 396 -12.47 -14.62 12.17
C ARG A 396 -12.96 -15.88 12.89
N LEU A 397 -13.63 -16.78 12.17
CA LEU A 397 -14.44 -17.84 12.76
C LEU A 397 -13.72 -19.19 12.89
N CYS A 398 -12.86 -19.49 11.90
CA CYS A 398 -12.01 -20.66 11.82
C CYS A 398 -10.60 -20.21 11.43
N ALA A 399 -9.56 -20.90 11.90
CA ALA A 399 -8.18 -20.55 11.55
C ALA A 399 -7.88 -20.76 10.05
N HIS A 400 -8.27 -21.91 9.49
CA HIS A 400 -7.95 -22.28 8.10
C HIS A 400 -9.19 -22.25 7.19
N LYS A 401 -10.07 -23.27 7.26
CA LYS A 401 -11.27 -23.37 6.41
C LYS A 401 -12.54 -23.37 7.25
N CYS A 402 -13.53 -22.61 6.79
CA CYS A 402 -14.89 -22.58 7.35
C CYS A 402 -15.85 -23.20 6.32
N GLU A 403 -16.69 -24.13 6.77
CA GLU A 403 -17.77 -24.71 5.97
C GLU A 403 -19.10 -24.50 6.70
N ASN A 404 -20.08 -24.00 5.97
CA ASN A 404 -21.38 -23.69 6.51
C ASN A 404 -22.23 -24.96 6.62
N THR A 405 -22.87 -25.17 7.76
CA THR A 405 -23.85 -26.24 7.97
C THR A 405 -25.22 -25.61 8.26
N GLU A 406 -26.25 -26.41 8.52
CA GLU A 406 -27.59 -25.86 8.79
C GLU A 406 -27.73 -25.53 10.29
N GLY A 407 -27.87 -24.24 10.62
CA GLY A 407 -27.94 -23.71 11.97
C GLY A 407 -26.58 -23.55 12.68
N SER A 408 -25.47 -23.76 11.97
CA SER A 408 -24.11 -23.63 12.50
C SER A 408 -23.06 -23.66 11.37
N TYR A 409 -21.79 -23.71 11.75
CA TYR A 409 -20.65 -23.92 10.86
C TYR A 409 -19.72 -24.99 11.44
N GLN A 410 -18.89 -25.57 10.58
CA GLN A 410 -17.78 -26.45 10.97
C GLN A 410 -16.46 -25.87 10.47
N CYS A 411 -15.42 -25.93 11.31
CA CYS A 411 -14.07 -25.58 10.92
C CYS A 411 -13.30 -26.83 10.50
N THR A 412 -12.56 -26.73 9.40
CA THR A 412 -11.66 -27.79 8.93
C THR A 412 -10.26 -27.24 8.71
N CYS A 413 -9.27 -28.09 8.97
CA CYS A 413 -7.86 -27.76 8.83
C CYS A 413 -7.31 -28.27 7.49
N THR A 414 -6.29 -27.59 6.99
CA THR A 414 -5.51 -28.04 5.83
C THR A 414 -4.64 -29.24 6.19
N ILE A 415 -4.12 -29.94 5.18
CA ILE A 415 -3.08 -30.97 5.36
C ILE A 415 -1.90 -30.37 6.15
N GLY A 416 -1.29 -31.17 7.03
CA GLY A 416 -0.28 -30.74 8.00
C GLY A 416 -0.84 -30.23 9.33
N PHE A 417 -2.16 -30.15 9.49
CA PHE A 417 -2.80 -29.60 10.68
C PHE A 417 -3.98 -30.44 11.18
N LYS A 418 -4.17 -30.45 12.49
CA LYS A 418 -5.31 -31.07 13.19
C LYS A 418 -6.18 -29.98 13.82
N LEU A 419 -7.49 -30.24 13.93
CA LEU A 419 -8.40 -29.33 14.62
C LEU A 419 -8.11 -29.38 16.13
N SER A 420 -7.93 -28.21 16.73
CA SER A 420 -7.70 -28.05 18.17
C SER A 420 -8.98 -28.36 18.98
N HIS A 421 -8.84 -28.48 20.29
CA HIS A 421 -9.92 -28.82 21.21
C HIS A 421 -11.02 -27.74 21.30
N ASP A 422 -10.75 -26.53 20.80
CA ASP A 422 -11.73 -25.45 20.68
C ASP A 422 -12.64 -25.57 19.44
N GLY A 423 -12.38 -26.52 18.55
CA GLY A 423 -13.13 -26.75 17.32
C GLY A 423 -12.96 -25.64 16.26
N ARG A 424 -11.98 -24.74 16.39
CA ARG A 424 -11.80 -23.56 15.53
C ARG A 424 -10.37 -23.33 15.07
N ASN A 425 -9.41 -23.55 15.96
CA ASN A 425 -8.00 -23.38 15.67
C ASN A 425 -7.41 -24.65 15.07
N CYS A 426 -6.35 -24.47 14.27
CA CYS A 426 -5.61 -25.56 13.65
C CYS A 426 -4.24 -25.65 14.30
N GLU A 427 -3.98 -26.77 14.95
CA GLU A 427 -2.67 -27.10 15.53
C GLU A 427 -1.82 -27.83 14.49
N ASP A 428 -0.56 -27.47 14.45
CA ASP A 428 0.47 -28.14 13.65
C ASP A 428 0.57 -29.63 14.03
N VAL A 429 0.68 -30.51 13.03
CA VAL A 429 0.86 -31.95 13.24
C VAL A 429 2.34 -32.27 13.11
N ASN A 430 2.95 -32.70 14.20
CA ASN A 430 4.36 -33.11 14.20
C ASN A 430 4.52 -34.48 13.49
N GLU A 431 4.68 -34.47 12.17
CA GLU A 431 4.82 -35.73 11.42
C GLU A 431 6.11 -36.48 11.76
N CYS A 432 7.12 -35.82 12.32
CA CYS A 432 8.35 -36.47 12.78
C CYS A 432 8.13 -37.50 13.90
N GLU A 433 7.01 -37.48 14.62
CA GLU A 433 6.67 -38.52 15.62
C GLU A 433 6.52 -39.91 14.98
N ALA A 434 6.14 -39.98 13.69
CA ALA A 434 6.06 -41.22 12.93
C ALA A 434 7.43 -41.70 12.39
N ASN A 435 8.51 -40.91 12.56
CA ASN A 435 9.83 -41.11 11.95
C ASN A 435 9.77 -41.38 10.43
N PRO A 436 9.17 -40.47 9.61
CA PRO A 436 9.04 -40.67 8.17
C PRO A 436 10.39 -40.61 7.46
N CYS A 437 11.31 -39.76 7.93
CA CYS A 437 12.62 -39.55 7.32
C CYS A 437 13.59 -40.71 7.59
N SER A 438 14.40 -41.03 6.57
CA SER A 438 15.45 -42.06 6.69
C SER A 438 16.60 -41.69 7.64
N GLN A 439 16.81 -40.40 7.94
CA GLN A 439 17.86 -39.92 8.83
C GLN A 439 17.34 -38.89 9.85
N GLU A 440 17.48 -37.59 9.59
CA GLU A 440 17.06 -36.52 10.50
C GLU A 440 15.75 -35.91 10.02
N CYS A 441 14.82 -35.64 10.95
CA CYS A 441 13.52 -35.05 10.67
C CYS A 441 13.37 -33.77 11.50
N SER A 442 13.07 -32.66 10.83
CA SER A 442 12.64 -31.43 11.50
C SER A 442 11.17 -31.19 11.20
N ASN A 443 10.39 -30.97 12.25
CA ASN A 443 9.04 -30.48 12.08
C ASN A 443 9.08 -29.00 11.65
N VAL A 444 8.20 -28.60 10.73
CA VAL A 444 8.05 -27.25 10.20
C VAL A 444 6.55 -26.90 10.26
N TYR A 445 6.19 -25.62 10.29
CA TYR A 445 4.78 -25.25 10.39
C TYR A 445 4.01 -25.67 9.12
N GLY A 446 3.18 -26.70 9.24
CA GLY A 446 2.35 -27.30 8.19
C GLY A 446 2.98 -28.41 7.37
N SER A 447 4.20 -28.86 7.69
CA SER A 447 4.83 -30.06 7.12
C SER A 447 6.12 -30.41 7.87
N TYR A 448 6.71 -31.57 7.58
CA TYR A 448 8.08 -31.88 7.99
C TYR A 448 9.10 -31.61 6.87
N GLN A 449 10.38 -31.55 7.24
CA GLN A 449 11.51 -31.61 6.31
C GLN A 449 12.51 -32.67 6.77
N CYS A 450 12.98 -33.48 5.82
CA CYS A 450 14.04 -34.46 6.05
C CYS A 450 15.40 -33.86 5.75
N TYR A 451 16.36 -34.09 6.64
CA TYR A 451 17.76 -33.70 6.45
C TYR A 451 18.66 -34.93 6.46
N CYS A 452 19.64 -34.90 5.57
CA CYS A 452 20.65 -35.94 5.44
C CYS A 452 21.94 -35.49 6.14
N ARG A 453 22.61 -36.43 6.79
CA ARG A 453 23.94 -36.22 7.39
C ARG A 453 24.96 -35.93 6.27
N ARG A 454 26.09 -35.34 6.65
CA ARG A 454 27.22 -35.14 5.71
C ARG A 454 27.59 -36.46 5.02
N GLY A 455 27.90 -36.37 3.73
CA GLY A 455 28.15 -37.54 2.85
C GLY A 455 26.89 -38.12 2.19
N TYR A 456 25.69 -37.64 2.55
CA TYR A 456 24.43 -38.07 1.94
C TYR A 456 23.70 -36.90 1.29
N GLN A 457 22.98 -37.19 0.20
CA GLN A 457 22.04 -36.29 -0.45
C GLN A 457 20.60 -36.78 -0.28
N LEU A 458 19.63 -35.87 -0.33
CA LEU A 458 18.22 -36.23 -0.29
C LEU A 458 17.77 -36.69 -1.69
N SER A 459 17.03 -37.79 -1.78
CA SER A 459 16.54 -38.34 -3.04
C SER A 459 15.54 -37.39 -3.72
N ASP A 460 15.82 -37.02 -4.97
CA ASP A 460 14.99 -36.11 -5.78
C ASP A 460 13.58 -36.67 -6.08
N MET A 461 13.40 -37.99 -5.94
CA MET A 461 12.12 -38.67 -6.23
C MET A 461 11.13 -38.58 -5.06
N ASP A 462 11.60 -38.88 -3.85
CA ASP A 462 10.73 -39.06 -2.67
C ASP A 462 10.88 -37.94 -1.63
N GLY A 463 11.99 -37.19 -1.61
CA GLY A 463 12.25 -36.13 -0.62
C GLY A 463 12.42 -36.61 0.83
N ILE A 464 12.57 -37.92 1.05
CA ILE A 464 12.54 -38.59 2.36
C ILE A 464 13.76 -39.50 2.58
N THR A 465 14.21 -40.12 1.50
CA THR A 465 15.30 -41.10 1.48
C THR A 465 16.64 -40.40 1.30
N CYS A 466 17.62 -40.68 2.15
CA CYS A 466 18.97 -40.14 2.06
C CYS A 466 19.88 -41.15 1.36
N GLU A 467 20.37 -40.77 0.18
CA GLU A 467 21.24 -41.56 -0.68
C GLU A 467 22.70 -41.14 -0.48
N ASP A 468 23.61 -42.11 -0.62
CA ASP A 468 25.04 -41.91 -0.45
C ASP A 468 25.65 -41.09 -1.61
N ILE A 469 26.48 -40.09 -1.31
CA ILE A 469 27.15 -39.29 -2.34
C ILE A 469 28.44 -39.99 -2.74
N ASP A 470 28.48 -40.64 -3.91
CA ASP A 470 29.71 -41.21 -4.45
C ASP A 470 30.69 -40.10 -4.85
N GLU A 471 31.57 -39.71 -3.94
CA GLU A 471 32.55 -38.63 -4.19
C GLU A 471 33.63 -39.03 -5.21
N CYS A 472 33.79 -40.33 -5.50
CA CYS A 472 34.66 -40.83 -6.55
C CYS A 472 34.04 -40.68 -7.95
N ALA A 473 32.70 -40.64 -8.06
CA ALA A 473 31.96 -40.48 -9.32
C ALA A 473 31.68 -39.00 -9.70
N LEU A 474 31.92 -38.04 -8.80
CA LEU A 474 31.68 -36.62 -9.06
C LEU A 474 32.60 -36.06 -10.18
N PRO A 475 32.19 -34.99 -10.90
CA PRO A 475 33.02 -34.37 -11.95
C PRO A 475 34.36 -33.80 -11.45
N THR A 476 34.43 -33.42 -10.17
CA THR A 476 35.67 -33.03 -9.46
C THR A 476 36.37 -34.21 -8.77
N GLY A 477 35.77 -35.39 -8.77
CA GLY A 477 36.21 -36.62 -8.12
C GLY A 477 37.59 -37.12 -8.56
N GLY A 478 37.97 -36.85 -9.81
CA GLY A 478 39.27 -37.21 -10.38
C GLY A 478 40.50 -36.62 -9.65
N HIS A 479 40.31 -35.66 -8.74
CA HIS A 479 41.37 -35.06 -7.91
C HIS A 479 41.12 -35.17 -6.39
N VAL A 480 40.14 -35.99 -5.96
CA VAL A 480 39.79 -36.14 -4.54
C VAL A 480 40.84 -36.96 -3.76
N CYS A 481 41.47 -37.93 -4.42
CA CYS A 481 42.57 -38.75 -3.90
C CYS A 481 43.78 -38.68 -4.85
N SER A 482 45.01 -38.71 -4.33
CA SER A 482 46.23 -38.70 -5.18
C SER A 482 46.50 -40.00 -5.93
N TYR A 483 45.88 -41.12 -5.55
CA TYR A 483 46.07 -42.42 -6.21
C TYR A 483 44.75 -43.13 -6.49
N ARG A 484 44.10 -43.71 -5.47
CA ARG A 484 42.85 -44.45 -5.64
C ARG A 484 41.81 -44.04 -4.62
N CYS A 485 40.65 -43.62 -5.13
CA CYS A 485 39.43 -43.38 -4.36
C CYS A 485 38.64 -44.68 -4.18
N SER A 486 37.91 -44.82 -3.08
CA SER A 486 36.91 -45.86 -2.89
C SER A 486 35.75 -45.30 -2.05
N ASN A 487 34.55 -45.33 -2.61
CA ASN A 487 33.35 -44.82 -1.95
C ASN A 487 32.93 -45.73 -0.77
N ALA A 488 32.37 -45.14 0.28
CA ALA A 488 31.74 -45.86 1.39
C ALA A 488 30.61 -45.02 2.01
N PRO A 489 29.63 -45.64 2.71
CA PRO A 489 28.45 -44.93 3.18
C PRO A 489 28.74 -43.72 4.07
N GLY A 490 28.48 -42.52 3.55
CA GLY A 490 28.68 -41.22 4.20
C GLY A 490 30.10 -40.64 4.07
N SER A 491 31.02 -41.31 3.38
CA SER A 491 32.37 -40.82 3.10
C SER A 491 33.18 -41.79 2.23
N PHE A 492 33.93 -41.26 1.26
CA PHE A 492 35.05 -41.99 0.64
C PHE A 492 36.28 -42.16 1.55
N TYR A 493 37.14 -43.12 1.17
CA TYR A 493 38.53 -43.22 1.66
C TYR A 493 39.53 -43.34 0.50
N CYS A 494 40.71 -42.75 0.68
CA CYS A 494 41.82 -42.84 -0.27
C CYS A 494 42.79 -43.95 0.12
N THR A 495 43.31 -44.65 -0.87
CA THR A 495 44.43 -45.60 -0.70
C THR A 495 45.64 -45.16 -1.51
N CYS A 496 46.82 -45.55 -1.05
CA CYS A 496 48.12 -45.32 -1.70
C CYS A 496 48.72 -46.65 -2.18
N PRO A 497 49.74 -46.62 -3.06
CA PRO A 497 50.50 -47.82 -3.40
C PRO A 497 51.04 -48.51 -2.14
N PRO A 498 51.04 -49.85 -2.05
CA PRO A 498 51.42 -50.59 -0.84
C PRO A 498 52.92 -50.56 -0.52
N THR A 499 53.74 -49.96 -1.38
CA THR A 499 55.20 -49.87 -1.28
C THR A 499 55.65 -48.46 -1.64
N GLY A 500 56.59 -47.89 -0.89
CA GLY A 500 57.20 -46.58 -1.15
C GLY A 500 56.36 -45.36 -0.76
N TYR A 501 55.08 -45.53 -0.37
CA TYR A 501 54.19 -44.42 -0.02
C TYR A 501 53.37 -44.71 1.24
N THR A 502 53.09 -43.64 2.00
CA THR A 502 52.14 -43.62 3.12
C THR A 502 51.03 -42.62 2.86
N LEU A 503 49.88 -42.78 3.52
CA LEU A 503 48.81 -41.79 3.46
C LEU A 503 49.16 -40.61 4.38
N ALA A 504 49.22 -39.41 3.81
CA ALA A 504 49.53 -38.18 4.56
C ALA A 504 48.44 -37.86 5.61
N PRO A 505 48.72 -36.99 6.61
CA PRO A 505 47.77 -36.66 7.68
C PRO A 505 46.42 -36.08 7.22
N ASN A 506 46.32 -35.62 5.97
CA ASN A 506 45.07 -35.14 5.36
C ASN A 506 44.14 -36.26 4.85
N GLY A 507 44.57 -37.52 4.90
CA GLY A 507 43.79 -38.68 4.46
C GLY A 507 43.57 -38.77 2.94
N ARG A 508 44.23 -37.94 2.12
CA ARG A 508 43.98 -37.80 0.68
C ARG A 508 45.21 -37.89 -0.21
N THR A 509 46.35 -37.37 0.25
CA THR A 509 47.59 -37.34 -0.54
C THR A 509 48.53 -38.46 -0.12
N CYS A 510 49.22 -39.05 -1.09
CA CYS A 510 50.25 -40.07 -0.82
C CYS A 510 51.60 -39.38 -0.63
N GLN A 511 52.17 -39.54 0.57
CA GLN A 511 53.50 -39.04 0.91
C GLN A 511 54.52 -40.16 0.70
N ASP A 512 55.61 -39.80 0.04
CA ASP A 512 56.80 -40.62 -0.15
C ASP A 512 57.42 -41.08 1.18
N ILE A 513 57.91 -42.32 1.26
CA ILE A 513 58.60 -42.86 2.44
C ILE A 513 60.10 -42.64 2.26
N ASP A 514 60.73 -41.82 3.09
CA ASP A 514 62.20 -41.71 3.07
C ASP A 514 62.86 -42.96 3.68
N GLU A 515 63.15 -43.98 2.86
CA GLU A 515 63.77 -45.21 3.35
C GLU A 515 65.21 -45.04 3.82
N CYS A 516 65.86 -43.93 3.45
CA CYS A 516 67.20 -43.59 3.93
C CYS A 516 67.14 -43.02 5.36
N ALA A 517 66.15 -42.17 5.65
CA ALA A 517 65.92 -41.63 6.99
C ALA A 517 65.32 -42.66 7.95
N THR A 518 64.44 -43.54 7.49
CA THR A 518 63.86 -44.62 8.31
C THR A 518 64.78 -45.83 8.46
N GLY A 519 65.83 -45.95 7.63
CA GLY A 519 66.76 -47.07 7.66
C GLY A 519 66.23 -48.36 7.02
N SER A 520 65.13 -48.31 6.25
CA SER A 520 64.55 -49.47 5.56
C SER A 520 65.19 -49.77 4.20
N HIS A 521 66.34 -49.15 3.91
CA HIS A 521 67.10 -49.33 2.67
C HIS A 521 68.07 -50.52 2.71
N THR A 522 68.40 -51.09 1.55
CA THR A 522 69.31 -52.25 1.41
C THR A 522 70.68 -51.88 0.82
N CYS A 523 71.21 -50.70 1.15
CA CYS A 523 72.48 -50.23 0.60
C CYS A 523 73.69 -50.83 1.32
N SER A 524 74.79 -51.02 0.58
CA SER A 524 76.07 -51.44 1.17
C SER A 524 76.69 -50.33 2.04
N VAL A 525 77.55 -50.70 3.00
CA VAL A 525 78.32 -49.76 3.84
C VAL A 525 79.28 -48.86 3.04
N SER A 526 79.57 -49.20 1.79
CA SER A 526 80.37 -48.42 0.84
C SER A 526 79.53 -47.49 -0.06
N GLU A 527 78.20 -47.52 0.08
CA GLU A 527 77.24 -46.78 -0.73
C GLU A 527 76.51 -45.76 0.14
N SER A 528 76.20 -44.60 -0.43
CA SER A 528 75.29 -43.65 0.19
C SER A 528 73.86 -43.91 -0.28
N CYS A 529 72.90 -43.82 0.62
CA CYS A 529 71.48 -43.95 0.32
C CYS A 529 70.91 -42.62 -0.17
N PHE A 530 70.06 -42.67 -1.19
CA PHE A 530 69.35 -41.54 -1.77
C PHE A 530 67.86 -41.87 -1.87
N ASN A 531 67.03 -41.08 -1.21
CA ASN A 531 65.58 -41.21 -1.31
C ASN A 531 65.09 -40.76 -2.70
N ILE A 532 64.15 -41.48 -3.28
CA ILE A 532 63.48 -41.17 -4.55
C ILE A 532 61.97 -41.40 -4.42
N GLN A 533 61.18 -40.84 -5.33
CA GLN A 533 59.72 -40.94 -5.21
C GLN A 533 59.21 -42.39 -5.38
N GLY A 534 58.85 -43.04 -4.27
CA GLY A 534 58.40 -44.43 -4.19
C GLY A 534 59.50 -45.46 -3.91
N GLY A 535 60.69 -45.06 -3.45
CA GLY A 535 61.78 -45.98 -3.09
C GLY A 535 63.12 -45.31 -2.85
N PHE A 536 64.20 -46.10 -2.77
CA PHE A 536 65.55 -45.60 -2.56
C PHE A 536 66.52 -46.07 -3.64
N ARG A 537 67.64 -45.35 -3.78
CA ARG A 537 68.78 -45.71 -4.63
C ARG A 537 70.06 -45.67 -3.82
N CYS A 538 70.94 -46.64 -4.08
CA CYS A 538 72.28 -46.69 -3.51
C CYS A 538 73.28 -46.17 -4.55
N LEU A 539 74.08 -45.16 -4.22
CA LEU A 539 75.14 -44.67 -5.11
C LEU A 539 76.51 -44.78 -4.43
N SER A 540 77.49 -45.27 -5.18
CA SER A 540 78.91 -45.22 -4.84
C SER A 540 79.62 -44.21 -5.76
N PHE A 541 80.58 -43.48 -5.22
CA PHE A 541 81.45 -42.57 -5.98
C PHE A 541 82.91 -42.90 -5.70
N THR A 542 83.70 -43.07 -6.76
CA THR A 542 85.14 -43.35 -6.71
C THR A 542 85.91 -42.18 -7.28
N CYS A 543 86.95 -41.70 -6.59
CA CYS A 543 87.80 -40.63 -7.10
C CYS A 543 88.41 -40.98 -8.48
N PRO A 544 88.54 -40.01 -9.40
CA PRO A 544 89.24 -40.20 -10.68
C PRO A 544 90.70 -40.64 -10.52
N PRO A 545 91.32 -41.24 -11.56
CA PRO A 545 92.75 -41.55 -11.54
C PRO A 545 93.59 -40.31 -11.23
N ASN A 546 94.72 -40.52 -10.54
CA ASN A 546 95.57 -39.47 -9.97
C ASN A 546 94.95 -38.61 -8.85
N PHE A 547 93.77 -38.96 -8.33
CA PHE A 547 93.22 -38.38 -7.11
C PHE A 547 92.98 -39.47 -6.06
N ARG A 548 93.15 -39.14 -4.77
CA ARG A 548 92.86 -40.01 -3.64
C ARG A 548 91.80 -39.39 -2.73
N GLN A 549 90.95 -40.22 -2.14
CA GLN A 549 89.94 -39.76 -1.18
C GLN A 549 90.62 -39.23 0.09
N ALA A 550 90.15 -38.09 0.59
CA ALA A 550 90.54 -37.53 1.87
C ALA A 550 89.84 -38.29 3.01
N SER A 551 90.57 -38.61 4.08
CA SER A 551 90.01 -39.29 5.26
C SER A 551 88.99 -38.42 5.99
N TRP A 552 87.82 -38.98 6.32
CA TRP A 552 86.74 -38.29 7.04
C TRP A 552 87.22 -37.65 8.35
N GLY A 553 87.01 -36.34 8.48
CA GLY A 553 87.06 -35.65 9.76
C GLY A 553 85.73 -35.79 10.49
N SER A 554 85.76 -36.20 11.76
CA SER A 554 84.55 -36.34 12.58
C SER A 554 83.86 -35.00 12.81
N ARG A 555 82.71 -34.78 12.14
CA ARG A 555 81.66 -33.84 12.50
C ARG A 555 80.34 -34.27 11.87
N GLN A 556 79.24 -34.09 12.60
CA GLN A 556 77.92 -34.71 12.34
C GLN A 556 77.08 -34.01 11.26
N ASP A 557 77.70 -33.31 10.30
CA ASP A 557 76.99 -32.81 9.12
C ASP A 557 77.02 -33.88 8.03
N ALA A 558 75.89 -34.58 7.86
CA ALA A 558 75.68 -35.60 6.83
C ALA A 558 75.46 -34.99 5.42
N SER A 559 76.27 -34.00 5.03
CA SER A 559 76.33 -33.56 3.62
C SER A 559 77.17 -34.57 2.83
N VAL A 560 76.50 -35.34 1.97
CA VAL A 560 77.02 -36.52 1.25
C VAL A 560 78.06 -36.14 0.19
N GLY A 561 79.27 -35.82 0.65
CA GLY A 561 80.36 -35.26 -0.16
C GLY A 561 81.65 -36.08 -0.10
N VAL A 562 82.10 -36.59 -1.25
CA VAL A 562 83.41 -37.21 -1.42
C VAL A 562 84.43 -36.16 -1.83
N ARG A 563 85.45 -35.99 -0.99
CA ARG A 563 86.56 -35.06 -1.23
C ARG A 563 87.77 -35.80 -1.77
N CYS A 564 88.14 -35.52 -3.01
CA CYS A 564 89.27 -36.10 -3.72
C CYS A 564 90.42 -35.08 -3.78
N ILE A 565 91.61 -35.46 -3.29
CA ILE A 565 92.82 -34.64 -3.29
C ILE A 565 93.78 -35.21 -4.34
N LYS A 566 94.36 -34.33 -5.15
CA LYS A 566 95.34 -34.70 -6.18
C LYS A 566 96.54 -35.46 -5.58
N ALA A 567 96.90 -36.56 -6.22
CA ALA A 567 97.94 -37.49 -5.81
C ALA A 567 98.61 -38.11 -7.07
N CYS A 568 99.34 -37.28 -7.81
CA CYS A 568 100.09 -37.71 -8.99
C CYS A 568 101.18 -38.74 -8.63
N GLN A 569 101.47 -39.64 -9.56
CA GLN A 569 102.69 -40.45 -9.49
C GLN A 569 103.94 -39.62 -9.83
N PRO A 570 105.14 -39.98 -9.34
CA PRO A 570 106.35 -39.13 -9.47
C PRO A 570 106.76 -38.75 -10.89
N ASN A 571 106.39 -39.55 -11.90
CA ASN A 571 106.71 -39.33 -13.31
C ASN A 571 105.54 -38.84 -14.17
N ASP A 572 104.35 -38.61 -13.59
CA ASP A 572 103.19 -38.13 -14.36
C ASP A 572 103.25 -36.60 -14.52
N ILE A 573 103.96 -36.17 -15.56
CA ILE A 573 104.15 -34.75 -15.90
C ILE A 573 102.81 -34.10 -16.26
N ASN A 574 101.92 -34.81 -16.96
CA ASN A 574 100.60 -34.30 -17.33
C ASN A 574 99.74 -34.04 -16.09
N CYS A 575 99.73 -34.99 -15.13
CA CYS A 575 99.07 -34.79 -13.85
C CYS A 575 99.68 -33.59 -13.11
N ASN A 576 101.00 -33.47 -13.01
CA ASN A 576 101.61 -32.35 -12.28
C ASN A 576 101.30 -30.98 -12.91
N LEU A 577 101.12 -30.91 -14.23
CA LEU A 577 100.73 -29.69 -14.96
C LEU A 577 99.23 -29.33 -14.84
N ASP A 578 98.36 -30.28 -14.47
CA ASP A 578 96.94 -30.00 -14.22
C ASP A 578 96.77 -28.97 -13.09
N PRO A 579 96.13 -27.81 -13.30
CA PRO A 579 96.05 -26.78 -12.27
C PRO A 579 94.97 -27.07 -11.21
N VAL A 580 94.09 -28.07 -11.41
CA VAL A 580 93.10 -28.54 -10.41
C VAL A 580 93.82 -29.33 -9.32
N HIS A 581 93.63 -28.96 -8.05
CA HIS A 581 94.31 -29.60 -6.91
C HIS A 581 93.36 -30.28 -5.92
N LEU A 582 92.10 -29.84 -5.91
CA LEU A 582 91.06 -30.37 -5.06
C LEU A 582 89.77 -30.48 -5.85
N MET A 583 89.13 -31.63 -5.70
CA MET A 583 87.88 -32.00 -6.34
C MET A 583 86.91 -32.46 -5.25
N THR A 584 85.71 -31.88 -5.17
CA THR A 584 84.69 -32.31 -4.20
C THR A 584 83.40 -32.62 -4.95
N HIS A 585 83.04 -33.90 -4.99
CA HIS A 585 81.77 -34.37 -5.54
C HIS A 585 80.78 -34.50 -4.39
N THR A 586 79.64 -33.81 -4.44
CA THR A 586 78.57 -33.96 -3.45
C THR A 586 77.24 -34.09 -4.19
N SER A 587 76.31 -34.81 -3.58
CA SER A 587 75.04 -35.22 -4.20
C SER A 587 73.88 -34.93 -3.26
N LEU A 588 72.76 -34.49 -3.84
CA LEU A 588 71.59 -34.00 -3.11
C LEU A 588 70.33 -34.73 -3.57
N SER A 589 69.47 -35.10 -2.61
CA SER A 589 68.05 -35.32 -2.84
C SER A 589 67.32 -33.99 -2.72
N LEU A 590 66.38 -33.72 -3.64
CA LEU A 590 65.51 -32.55 -3.59
C LEU A 590 64.15 -32.92 -3.00
N PRO A 591 63.50 -32.04 -2.21
CA PRO A 591 62.13 -32.26 -1.77
C PRO A 591 61.20 -32.41 -2.97
N THR A 592 60.38 -33.46 -2.99
CA THR A 592 59.57 -33.84 -4.17
C THR A 592 58.30 -33.00 -4.36
N PHE A 593 57.92 -32.18 -3.38
CA PHE A 593 56.75 -31.29 -3.46
C PHE A 593 57.02 -29.92 -2.85
N ILE A 594 57.38 -28.95 -3.71
CA ILE A 594 57.34 -27.52 -3.42
C ILE A 594 56.65 -26.86 -4.62
N ASP A 595 55.58 -26.09 -4.38
CA ASP A 595 54.89 -25.32 -5.42
C ASP A 595 55.80 -24.20 -5.94
N PHE A 596 56.49 -24.46 -7.04
CA PHE A 596 57.48 -23.55 -7.62
C PHE A 596 56.80 -22.32 -8.23
N SER A 597 56.70 -21.26 -7.44
CA SER A 597 56.17 -19.95 -7.86
C SER A 597 57.26 -18.94 -8.25
N GLN A 598 58.48 -19.08 -7.71
CA GLN A 598 59.64 -18.21 -7.95
C GLN A 598 60.96 -19.01 -7.86
N PRO A 599 62.09 -18.49 -8.40
CA PRO A 599 63.39 -19.18 -8.34
C PRO A 599 64.02 -19.16 -6.93
N GLU A 600 63.99 -20.30 -6.24
CA GLU A 600 64.54 -20.46 -4.89
C GLU A 600 66.00 -20.93 -4.86
N ASP A 601 66.74 -20.48 -3.83
CA ASP A 601 68.11 -20.89 -3.53
C ASP A 601 68.07 -22.18 -2.67
N ILE A 602 68.51 -23.31 -3.23
CA ILE A 602 68.33 -24.63 -2.59
C ILE A 602 69.52 -25.01 -1.72
N VAL A 603 70.75 -24.96 -2.25
CA VAL A 603 71.95 -25.46 -1.54
C VAL A 603 73.16 -24.55 -1.67
N PHE A 604 73.89 -24.39 -0.56
CA PHE A 604 75.10 -23.59 -0.43
C PHE A 604 76.36 -24.46 -0.38
N LEU A 605 77.08 -24.50 -1.50
CA LEU A 605 78.33 -25.24 -1.69
C LEU A 605 79.50 -24.43 -1.16
N ARG A 606 79.86 -24.66 0.10
CA ARG A 606 80.86 -23.86 0.81
C ARG A 606 82.28 -24.37 0.57
N THR A 607 83.18 -23.48 0.19
CA THR A 607 84.59 -23.80 -0.04
C THR A 607 85.47 -22.79 0.70
N VAL A 608 86.34 -23.29 1.58
CA VAL A 608 87.26 -22.44 2.36
C VAL A 608 88.53 -22.20 1.53
N ALA A 609 88.43 -21.29 0.56
CA ALA A 609 89.56 -20.66 -0.09
C ALA A 609 89.79 -19.28 0.57
N PRO A 610 91.01 -18.93 1.02
CA PRO A 610 91.26 -17.62 1.61
C PRO A 610 91.11 -16.52 0.55
N ALA A 611 90.02 -15.76 0.60
CA ALA A 611 89.84 -14.65 -0.32
C ALA A 611 90.76 -13.48 0.05
N ASN A 612 91.77 -13.23 -0.77
CA ASN A 612 92.42 -11.93 -0.83
C ASN A 612 91.57 -11.01 -1.73
N PRO A 613 91.04 -9.88 -1.22
CA PRO A 613 90.50 -8.85 -2.09
C PRO A 613 91.65 -8.15 -2.82
N VAL A 614 91.46 -7.88 -4.12
CA VAL A 614 92.46 -7.36 -5.09
C VAL A 614 93.38 -8.46 -5.70
N PRO A 615 93.47 -8.58 -7.04
CA PRO A 615 94.21 -9.64 -7.70
C PRO A 615 95.72 -9.40 -7.71
N LEU A 616 96.43 -10.08 -6.81
CA LEU A 616 97.87 -10.33 -6.93
C LEU A 616 98.11 -11.61 -7.77
N PRO A 617 99.23 -11.73 -8.52
CA PRO A 617 99.48 -12.88 -9.37
C PRO A 617 99.66 -14.15 -8.52
N GLY A 618 98.75 -15.11 -8.64
CA GLY A 618 98.76 -16.38 -7.88
C GLY A 618 97.54 -16.66 -7.00
N ALA A 619 96.47 -15.86 -7.09
CA ALA A 619 95.20 -16.16 -6.41
C ALA A 619 94.63 -17.53 -6.84
N THR A 620 94.14 -18.32 -5.88
CA THR A 620 93.36 -19.54 -6.14
C THR A 620 91.97 -19.17 -6.63
N ASP A 621 91.51 -19.77 -7.72
CA ASP A 621 90.12 -19.65 -8.17
C ASP A 621 89.35 -20.95 -7.97
N VAL A 622 88.03 -20.82 -7.87
CA VAL A 622 87.09 -21.89 -7.53
C VAL A 622 85.99 -21.92 -8.59
N PHE A 623 85.82 -23.06 -9.22
CA PHE A 623 84.78 -23.32 -10.21
C PHE A 623 83.75 -24.30 -9.66
N PHE A 624 82.49 -24.09 -10.06
CA PHE A 624 81.36 -24.95 -9.77
C PHE A 624 80.78 -25.37 -11.13
N ASP A 625 80.56 -26.67 -11.34
CA ASP A 625 79.94 -27.19 -12.56
C ASP A 625 78.87 -28.24 -12.21
N ILE A 626 77.82 -28.34 -13.04
CA ILE A 626 76.75 -29.33 -12.92
C ILE A 626 76.99 -30.41 -13.98
N LEU A 627 77.51 -31.57 -13.56
CA LEU A 627 77.99 -32.58 -14.50
C LEU A 627 76.94 -33.61 -14.92
N ALA A 628 75.97 -33.86 -14.05
CA ALA A 628 74.76 -34.58 -14.41
C ALA A 628 73.53 -33.81 -13.93
N THR A 629 72.45 -34.00 -14.67
CA THR A 629 71.05 -33.67 -14.40
C THR A 629 70.31 -34.27 -15.60
N ASP A 630 69.23 -35.01 -15.38
CA ASP A 630 68.38 -35.40 -16.51
C ASP A 630 67.65 -34.17 -17.11
N ASP A 631 67.56 -33.08 -16.33
CA ASP A 631 66.99 -31.78 -16.70
C ASP A 631 68.01 -30.63 -16.62
N GLN A 632 69.02 -30.61 -17.51
CA GLN A 632 70.14 -29.63 -17.58
C GLN A 632 69.77 -28.13 -17.66
N GLN A 633 68.49 -27.75 -17.62
CA GLN A 633 68.03 -26.36 -17.66
C GLN A 633 67.09 -25.98 -16.51
N SER A 634 66.90 -26.88 -15.53
CA SER A 634 66.06 -26.63 -14.36
C SER A 634 66.83 -26.02 -13.18
N PHE A 635 68.17 -26.09 -13.21
CA PHE A 635 69.06 -25.60 -12.17
C PHE A 635 70.18 -24.72 -12.74
N ASP A 636 70.64 -23.76 -11.93
CA ASP A 636 71.79 -22.89 -12.19
C ASP A 636 72.67 -22.79 -10.94
N VAL A 637 73.95 -22.43 -11.07
CA VAL A 637 74.88 -22.25 -9.93
C VAL A 637 75.50 -20.85 -9.92
N GLU A 638 75.12 -20.07 -8.92
CA GLU A 638 75.57 -18.70 -8.74
C GLU A 638 76.76 -18.64 -7.75
N LYS A 639 77.93 -18.20 -8.22
CA LYS A 639 79.13 -18.01 -7.36
C LYS A 639 79.01 -16.73 -6.54
N ARG A 640 78.72 -16.86 -5.24
CA ARG A 640 78.69 -15.76 -4.26
C ARG A 640 79.95 -15.78 -3.38
N SER A 641 80.32 -14.62 -2.84
CA SER A 641 81.43 -14.46 -1.90
C SER A 641 80.93 -13.77 -0.65
N HIS A 642 81.17 -14.36 0.52
CA HIS A 642 80.72 -13.81 1.79
C HIS A 642 81.79 -14.00 2.88
N GLN A 643 82.20 -12.90 3.53
CA GLN A 643 83.21 -12.89 4.60
C GLN A 643 84.52 -13.63 4.24
N GLY A 644 84.91 -13.59 2.97
CA GLY A 644 86.12 -14.22 2.46
C GLY A 644 86.03 -15.73 2.21
N ILE A 645 84.82 -16.30 2.24
CA ILE A 645 84.50 -17.67 1.83
C ILE A 645 83.79 -17.61 0.47
N ILE A 646 84.19 -18.47 -0.47
CA ILE A 646 83.51 -18.63 -1.77
C ILE A 646 82.41 -19.70 -1.59
N ILE A 647 81.20 -19.37 -2.03
CA ILE A 647 80.01 -20.22 -1.89
C ILE A 647 79.32 -20.31 -3.26
N GLY A 648 79.12 -21.52 -3.77
CA GLY A 648 78.26 -21.76 -4.93
C GLY A 648 76.83 -21.94 -4.45
N VAL A 649 75.88 -21.17 -4.98
CA VAL A 649 74.47 -21.27 -4.63
C VAL A 649 73.75 -21.98 -5.76
N VAL A 650 73.27 -23.20 -5.53
CA VAL A 650 72.45 -23.93 -6.50
C VAL A 650 71.03 -23.39 -6.41
N ARG A 651 70.50 -22.90 -7.54
CA ARG A 651 69.17 -22.28 -7.66
C ARG A 651 68.31 -23.09 -8.61
N GLN A 652 67.07 -23.36 -8.23
CA GLN A 652 66.10 -23.91 -9.18
C GLN A 652 65.48 -22.75 -9.96
N VAL A 653 65.50 -22.87 -11.29
CA VAL A 653 65.03 -21.83 -12.22
C VAL A 653 63.81 -22.26 -13.02
N LYS A 654 63.44 -23.55 -13.00
CA LYS A 654 62.22 -24.09 -13.62
C LYS A 654 61.59 -25.20 -12.75
N PRO A 655 60.25 -25.36 -12.78
CA PRO A 655 59.60 -26.51 -12.15
C PRO A 655 59.98 -27.82 -12.86
N ILE A 656 60.16 -28.89 -12.08
CA ILE A 656 60.30 -30.26 -12.60
C ILE A 656 58.88 -30.80 -12.82
N ILE A 657 58.55 -31.20 -14.05
CA ILE A 657 57.18 -31.61 -14.41
C ILE A 657 57.16 -33.05 -14.90
N GLY A 658 56.63 -33.96 -14.07
CA GLY A 658 56.17 -35.28 -14.50
C GLY A 658 56.49 -36.43 -13.53
N PRO A 659 55.80 -37.58 -13.67
CA PRO A 659 56.08 -38.80 -12.91
C PRO A 659 57.24 -39.58 -13.56
N ARG A 660 58.41 -38.94 -13.64
CA ARG A 660 59.68 -39.55 -14.05
C ARG A 660 60.59 -39.52 -12.83
N ASP A 661 61.30 -40.62 -12.56
CA ASP A 661 62.20 -40.79 -11.40
C ASP A 661 62.91 -39.47 -11.04
N PRO A 662 62.45 -38.72 -10.02
CA PRO A 662 62.89 -37.34 -9.77
C PRO A 662 64.19 -37.35 -8.98
N CYS A 663 65.17 -38.07 -9.52
CA CYS A 663 66.54 -38.14 -9.07
C CYS A 663 67.45 -37.92 -10.28
N GLY A 664 67.16 -36.86 -11.04
CA GLY A 664 68.10 -36.25 -11.96
C GLY A 664 69.34 -35.87 -11.19
N LYS A 665 70.35 -36.75 -11.23
CA LYS A 665 71.53 -36.73 -10.36
C LYS A 665 72.16 -35.35 -10.36
N CYS A 666 71.88 -34.50 -9.37
CA CYS A 666 72.58 -33.24 -9.20
C CYS A 666 73.96 -33.51 -8.59
N SER A 667 74.83 -34.17 -9.36
CA SER A 667 76.25 -34.31 -9.07
C SER A 667 76.94 -33.04 -9.56
N TYR A 668 77.28 -32.19 -8.60
CA TYR A 668 78.12 -31.04 -8.83
C TYR A 668 79.53 -31.34 -8.35
N GLU A 669 80.50 -30.89 -9.13
CA GLU A 669 81.89 -31.01 -8.78
C GLU A 669 82.49 -29.63 -8.53
N LEU A 670 83.13 -29.53 -7.37
CA LEU A 670 83.90 -28.37 -7.01
C LEU A 670 85.37 -28.58 -7.39
N CYS A 671 85.85 -27.81 -8.36
CA CYS A 671 87.26 -27.81 -8.75
C CYS A 671 87.96 -26.54 -8.25
N GLN A 672 88.95 -26.72 -7.37
CA GLN A 672 89.82 -25.63 -6.90
C GLN A 672 91.13 -25.61 -7.71
N VAL A 673 91.39 -24.48 -8.33
CA VAL A 673 92.49 -24.26 -9.27
C VAL A 673 93.53 -23.32 -8.65
N ARG A 674 94.81 -23.64 -8.78
CA ARG A 674 95.92 -22.89 -8.15
C ARG A 674 96.96 -22.47 -9.18
N GLY A 675 96.70 -21.36 -9.88
CA GLY A 675 97.58 -20.85 -10.94
C GLY A 675 96.96 -19.71 -11.75
N HIS A 676 97.74 -19.10 -12.65
CA HIS A 676 97.33 -17.94 -13.44
C HIS A 676 96.93 -18.33 -14.85
N PHE A 677 95.62 -18.29 -15.17
CA PHE A 677 95.09 -18.47 -16.53
C PHE A 677 93.98 -17.45 -16.83
N PRO A 678 93.84 -16.98 -18.08
CA PRO A 678 92.74 -16.10 -18.48
C PRO A 678 91.40 -16.85 -18.49
N SER A 679 90.33 -16.17 -18.05
CA SER A 679 88.99 -16.74 -17.83
C SER A 679 88.32 -17.34 -19.07
N GLN A 680 88.82 -17.06 -20.28
CA GLN A 680 88.30 -17.64 -21.53
C GLN A 680 88.89 -19.03 -21.88
N HIS A 681 89.97 -19.48 -21.23
CA HIS A 681 90.57 -20.79 -21.49
C HIS A 681 90.17 -21.91 -20.50
N CYS A 682 89.49 -21.59 -19.40
CA CYS A 682 88.89 -22.60 -18.49
C CYS A 682 87.58 -23.19 -19.04
N ARG A 683 87.48 -23.37 -20.37
CA ARG A 683 86.36 -24.04 -21.08
C ARG A 683 86.75 -25.39 -21.70
N HIS A 684 87.98 -25.85 -21.47
CA HIS A 684 88.34 -27.26 -21.62
C HIS A 684 88.48 -27.90 -20.23
N PRO A 685 88.15 -29.20 -20.11
CA PRO A 685 87.23 -29.63 -19.07
C PRO A 685 87.90 -29.82 -17.71
N CYS A 686 87.22 -29.40 -16.63
CA CYS A 686 87.24 -30.23 -15.42
C CYS A 686 86.72 -31.60 -15.87
N LEU A 687 87.50 -32.66 -15.68
CA LEU A 687 87.35 -33.94 -16.39
C LEU A 687 85.87 -34.37 -16.52
N ARG A 688 85.33 -34.25 -17.74
CA ARG A 688 84.15 -35.01 -18.13
C ARG A 688 84.56 -36.48 -18.24
N LEU A 689 84.18 -37.26 -17.24
CA LEU A 689 84.08 -38.72 -17.31
C LEU A 689 82.73 -39.12 -17.94
#